data_AF-A0A7L0JUV3-F1
#
_entry.id   AF-A0A7L0JUV3-F1
#
_cell.length_a   1.000
_cell.length_b   1.000
_cell.length_c   1.000
_cell.angle_alpha   90.00
_cell.angle_beta   90.00
_cell.angle_gamma   90.00
#
_symmetry.space_group_name_H-M   'P 1'
#
loop_
_entity.id
_entity.type
_entity.pdbx_description
1 polymer ?
#
loop_
_entity_poly.entity_id
_entity_poly.type
_entity_poly.pdbx_seq_one_letter_code
_entity_poly.pdbx_strand_id
1 'polypeptide(L)'
;LSYKKGGVASGMKHVETNTYNVQRLLHVKGKKNVVAAEVEMSWKSFNRGDVFLLDLGQLIVQWNGPESNRTERLKAMTLAKDIRDRERGGRAKVGVVEGEDEGASPGLMQVLTHVLGEKQDIKAAIPDDTVDQILKTSLKLYHVSNASGNLVIQEVAVRPLTQDMLQHEDCYILDQGGLKIFVWKGKNSNKEEKQQAMSRALGFIKAKNYPASTSVETENDGSESAVFRQLFQKWTVPSQTSGLGKTHTVGKVAKVEQVKFDATTLHAKPQMAAQQKMVDDGSGEVEVWRVENQELVPVDKRWLGHFYGGDCYLVLYTYYVGPKVNRIIYIWQGRQASTDELAASAYQAVILDQKYNNEPVQVRVTMGKEPAHLMAIFKGRMVVYAGGTSRAGSKEPMPSTRLFHVHGTNEYNTKAFEVPVRASSLNSNDVFVLKTPSCCYLWYGKGCSGDEREMGKMVADIISKMEKLVIAEGQEPSEFWVALGGKSHYANSKRLQEENPSFPARLFECSNKTGRFLATEIVDFTQDDLEEDDVYLLDTWDQVFFWIGKGANESEKEAAAVMAQEYLRSDPSGRDLDTPIVVVKQGCEPPTFTGWFLAWDPLMWNDKKSYEELRAELKDDSSIGQLVSGLTSKNEVFTATTTLIPTKLETFPLDVLMNTSAEDLPRGVDPSRKEQHLSDQDFQAVFGMSRSAFGSLPVWKQQNLKKEKGLF
;
A
#
# COMPACT_ATOMS: atom_id res chain seq x y z
N LEU A 1 25.12 -22.16 -8.56
CA LEU A 1 25.95 -22.41 -9.78
C LEU A 1 26.98 -23.50 -9.48
N SER A 2 27.02 -24.58 -10.27
CA SER A 2 28.07 -25.61 -10.19
C SER A 2 29.08 -25.37 -11.30
N TYR A 3 30.33 -25.06 -10.96
CA TYR A 3 31.41 -24.96 -11.94
C TYR A 3 31.86 -26.36 -12.35
N LYS A 4 31.43 -26.82 -13.53
CA LYS A 4 31.90 -28.08 -14.14
C LYS A 4 33.25 -27.85 -14.82
N LYS A 5 34.16 -28.83 -14.71
CA LYS A 5 35.45 -28.83 -15.39
C LYS A 5 35.26 -29.22 -16.86
N GLY A 6 35.44 -28.30 -17.81
CA GLY A 6 35.28 -28.52 -19.26
C GLY A 6 34.56 -27.39 -20.00
N GLY A 7 34.45 -27.45 -21.34
CA GLY A 7 33.78 -26.43 -22.16
C GLY A 7 33.53 -26.85 -23.62
N VAL A 8 33.16 -25.91 -24.48
CA VAL A 8 32.85 -26.17 -25.91
C VAL A 8 34.05 -26.77 -26.65
N ALA A 9 35.27 -26.32 -26.31
CA ALA A 9 36.52 -26.88 -26.85
C ALA A 9 36.77 -28.34 -26.44
N SER A 10 36.15 -28.82 -25.34
CA SER A 10 36.20 -30.22 -24.90
C SER A 10 34.98 -31.04 -25.36
N GLY A 11 34.20 -30.53 -26.31
CA GLY A 11 33.11 -31.27 -26.97
C GLY A 11 31.78 -31.35 -26.20
N MET A 12 31.56 -30.55 -25.15
CA MET A 12 30.28 -30.56 -24.42
C MET A 12 29.20 -29.74 -25.14
N LYS A 13 28.00 -30.31 -25.32
CA LYS A 13 26.76 -29.61 -25.72
C LYS A 13 25.74 -29.70 -24.59
N HIS A 14 25.11 -28.58 -24.24
CA HIS A 14 24.06 -28.54 -23.22
C HIS A 14 22.67 -28.48 -23.85
N VAL A 15 21.78 -29.38 -23.44
CA VAL A 15 20.33 -29.18 -23.44
C VAL A 15 19.86 -29.54 -22.03
N GLU A 16 19.34 -28.59 -21.27
CA GLU A 16 18.71 -28.84 -19.97
C GLU A 16 17.35 -28.13 -19.93
N THR A 17 16.29 -28.92 -19.75
CA THR A 17 14.92 -28.48 -19.50
C THR A 17 14.56 -28.83 -18.06
N ASN A 18 14.25 -27.81 -17.24
CA ASN A 18 13.92 -27.82 -15.80
C ASN A 18 15.10 -27.61 -14.83
N THR A 19 15.45 -26.35 -14.57
CA THR A 19 16.45 -25.98 -13.57
C THR A 19 15.88 -26.05 -12.15
N TYR A 20 16.21 -27.11 -11.41
CA TYR A 20 16.03 -27.20 -9.94
C TYR A 20 17.35 -26.92 -9.17
N ASN A 21 18.43 -26.54 -9.87
CA ASN A 21 19.77 -26.37 -9.31
C ASN A 21 20.02 -24.94 -8.79
N VAL A 22 19.18 -24.46 -7.87
CA VAL A 22 19.36 -23.17 -7.17
C VAL A 22 19.90 -23.46 -5.78
N GLN A 23 20.98 -22.77 -5.41
CA GLN A 23 21.53 -22.73 -4.05
C GLN A 23 21.96 -21.30 -3.77
N ARG A 24 21.25 -20.64 -2.85
CA ARG A 24 21.53 -19.26 -2.39
C ARG A 24 21.11 -19.08 -0.94
N LEU A 25 21.73 -18.13 -0.26
CA LEU A 25 21.36 -17.70 1.09
C LEU A 25 20.89 -16.25 1.04
N LEU A 26 19.67 -15.99 1.49
CA LEU A 26 19.12 -14.64 1.60
C LEU A 26 19.15 -14.21 3.07
N HIS A 27 19.69 -13.02 3.31
CA HIS A 27 19.64 -12.33 4.58
C HIS A 27 18.46 -11.37 4.56
N VAL A 28 17.49 -11.61 5.45
CA VAL A 28 16.28 -10.83 5.62
C VAL A 28 16.45 -9.98 6.87
N LYS A 29 16.60 -8.67 6.67
CA LYS A 29 16.84 -7.71 7.75
C LYS A 29 16.03 -6.44 7.53
N GLY A 30 15.58 -5.86 8.63
CA GLY A 30 15.03 -4.51 8.68
C GLY A 30 13.87 -4.45 9.66
N LYS A 31 13.57 -3.25 10.14
CA LYS A 31 12.41 -3.06 11.02
C LYS A 31 11.19 -2.62 10.21
N LYS A 32 11.34 -1.50 9.50
CA LYS A 32 10.26 -0.86 8.70
C LYS A 32 10.28 -1.37 7.25
N ASN A 33 11.44 -1.28 6.61
CA ASN A 33 11.68 -1.83 5.28
C ASN A 33 12.52 -3.10 5.40
N VAL A 34 11.86 -4.24 5.64
CA VAL A 34 12.56 -5.53 5.60
C VAL A 34 13.00 -5.78 4.16
N VAL A 35 14.32 -5.86 3.95
CA VAL A 35 14.92 -6.15 2.66
C VAL A 35 15.55 -7.55 2.73
N ALA A 36 15.40 -8.31 1.65
CA ALA A 36 16.13 -9.55 1.46
C ALA A 36 17.30 -9.31 0.49
N ALA A 37 18.52 -9.61 0.93
CA ALA A 37 19.72 -9.52 0.11
C ALA A 37 20.44 -10.88 0.07
N GLU A 38 21.00 -11.24 -1.08
CA GLU A 38 21.80 -12.45 -1.20
C GLU A 38 23.16 -12.27 -0.51
N VAL A 39 23.53 -13.23 0.33
CA VAL A 39 24.78 -13.21 1.12
C VAL A 39 25.57 -14.50 0.88
N GLU A 40 26.84 -14.50 1.31
CA GLU A 40 27.69 -15.69 1.23
C GLU A 40 27.02 -16.87 1.96
N MET A 41 26.94 -18.04 1.31
CA MET A 41 26.40 -19.28 1.88
C MET A 41 27.35 -19.87 2.93
N SER A 42 27.46 -19.21 4.07
CA SER A 42 28.33 -19.59 5.19
C SER A 42 27.71 -19.18 6.51
N TRP A 43 27.96 -19.95 7.57
CA TRP A 43 27.62 -19.58 8.95
C TRP A 43 28.19 -18.22 9.37
N LYS A 44 29.26 -17.74 8.73
CA LYS A 44 29.83 -16.40 8.95
C LYS A 44 28.88 -15.26 8.55
N SER A 45 27.89 -15.51 7.71
CA SER A 45 26.87 -14.54 7.31
C SER A 45 25.74 -14.42 8.33
N PHE A 46 25.52 -15.46 9.14
CA PHE A 46 24.44 -15.50 10.13
C PHE A 46 24.72 -14.59 11.32
N ASN A 47 23.65 -14.06 11.89
CA ASN A 47 23.69 -13.35 13.16
C ASN A 47 22.45 -13.68 14.00
N ARG A 48 22.49 -13.33 15.28
CA ARG A 48 21.42 -13.67 16.23
C ARG A 48 20.15 -12.85 16.07
N GLY A 49 20.21 -11.69 15.41
CA GLY A 49 19.13 -10.69 15.37
C GLY A 49 18.26 -10.73 14.11
N ASP A 50 18.60 -11.53 13.10
CA ASP A 50 17.96 -11.42 11.78
C ASP A 50 17.43 -12.78 11.29
N VAL A 51 16.69 -12.78 10.17
CA VAL A 51 16.14 -14.00 9.56
C VAL A 51 16.89 -14.35 8.28
N PHE A 52 17.09 -15.63 8.02
CA PHE A 52 17.81 -16.12 6.84
C PHE A 52 16.99 -17.15 6.08
N LEU A 53 16.96 -17.06 4.74
CA LEU A 53 16.33 -18.05 3.86
C LEU A 53 17.41 -18.78 3.06
N LEU A 54 17.62 -20.07 3.36
CA LEU A 54 18.44 -20.96 2.56
C LEU A 54 17.58 -21.62 1.47
N ASP A 55 17.79 -21.24 0.23
CA ASP A 55 17.01 -21.70 -0.91
C ASP A 55 17.80 -22.75 -1.71
N LEU A 56 17.31 -23.99 -1.69
CA LEU A 56 17.94 -25.17 -2.31
C LEU A 56 17.12 -25.70 -3.50
N GLY A 57 16.28 -24.86 -4.12
CA GLY A 57 15.45 -25.29 -5.25
C GLY A 57 14.16 -25.97 -4.81
N GLN A 58 14.25 -27.20 -4.32
CA GLN A 58 13.09 -27.99 -3.87
C GLN A 58 12.72 -27.77 -2.40
N LEU A 59 13.67 -27.27 -1.61
CA LEU A 59 13.50 -26.96 -0.19
C LEU A 59 13.98 -25.54 0.07
N ILE A 60 13.18 -24.77 0.80
CA ILE A 60 13.53 -23.44 1.31
C ILE A 60 13.52 -23.55 2.83
N VAL A 61 14.65 -23.28 3.47
CA VAL A 61 14.78 -23.32 4.93
C VAL A 61 14.84 -21.89 5.46
N GLN A 62 13.82 -21.47 6.19
CA GLN A 62 13.83 -20.24 6.97
C GLN A 62 14.46 -20.52 8.33
N TRP A 63 15.59 -19.88 8.64
CA TRP A 63 16.23 -19.92 9.95
C TRP A 63 16.03 -18.56 10.63
N ASN A 64 15.40 -18.56 11.80
CA ASN A 64 15.13 -17.34 12.57
C ASN A 64 16.20 -17.15 13.64
N GLY A 65 16.84 -15.99 13.66
CA GLY A 65 17.72 -15.60 14.76
C GLY A 65 16.97 -15.59 16.10
N PRO A 66 17.60 -16.01 17.22
CA PRO A 66 16.97 -15.98 18.55
C PRO A 66 16.45 -14.59 18.96
N GLU A 67 17.10 -13.53 18.48
CA GLU A 67 16.79 -12.13 18.77
C GLU A 67 16.02 -11.46 17.61
N SER A 68 15.59 -12.23 16.60
CA SER A 68 14.88 -11.71 15.42
C SER A 68 13.48 -11.20 15.72
N ASN A 69 13.12 -10.09 15.08
CA ASN A 69 11.85 -9.41 15.34
C ASN A 69 10.67 -10.08 14.59
N ARG A 70 9.44 -9.86 15.08
CA ARG A 70 8.24 -10.52 14.52
C ARG A 70 8.01 -10.16 13.04
N THR A 71 8.27 -8.92 12.67
CA THR A 71 8.05 -8.39 11.31
C THR A 71 8.99 -9.05 10.30
N GLU A 72 10.25 -9.24 10.66
CA GLU A 72 11.23 -9.97 9.85
C GLU A 72 10.82 -11.43 9.66
N ARG A 73 10.38 -12.11 10.73
CA ARG A 73 9.91 -13.51 10.65
C ARG A 73 8.72 -13.65 9.68
N LEU A 74 7.75 -12.74 9.75
CA LEU A 74 6.57 -12.73 8.88
C LEU A 74 6.90 -12.36 7.42
N LYS A 75 7.74 -11.35 7.19
CA LYS A 75 8.15 -10.95 5.83
C LYS A 75 9.04 -12.02 5.19
N ALA A 76 9.94 -12.64 5.94
CA ALA A 76 10.72 -13.79 5.47
C ALA A 76 9.82 -14.98 5.08
N MET A 77 8.78 -15.25 5.88
CA MET A 77 7.80 -16.31 5.60
C MET A 77 7.02 -16.04 4.31
N THR A 78 6.58 -14.79 4.13
CA THR A 78 5.86 -14.35 2.93
C THR A 78 6.74 -14.47 1.70
N LEU A 79 8.00 -14.00 1.80
CA LEU A 79 8.99 -14.14 0.75
C LEU A 79 9.26 -15.61 0.40
N ALA A 80 9.39 -16.50 1.39
CA ALA A 80 9.59 -17.93 1.16
C ALA A 80 8.39 -18.58 0.43
N LYS A 81 7.16 -18.19 0.78
CA LYS A 81 5.94 -18.61 0.07
C LYS A 81 5.91 -18.10 -1.37
N ASP A 82 6.26 -16.83 -1.60
CA ASP A 82 6.33 -16.26 -2.95
C ASP A 82 7.39 -16.95 -3.81
N ILE A 83 8.58 -17.25 -3.28
CA ILE A 83 9.61 -18.03 -3.98
C ILE A 83 9.05 -19.41 -4.34
N ARG A 84 8.40 -20.10 -3.40
CA ARG A 84 7.76 -21.40 -3.64
C ARG A 84 6.73 -21.32 -4.76
N ASP A 85 5.82 -20.35 -4.71
CA ASP A 85 4.65 -20.31 -5.58
C ASP A 85 5.00 -19.76 -6.96
N ARG A 86 5.73 -18.64 -7.02
CA ARG A 86 6.04 -17.93 -8.27
C ARG A 86 7.28 -18.47 -8.97
N GLU A 87 8.36 -18.77 -8.24
CA GLU A 87 9.60 -19.26 -8.86
C GLU A 87 9.59 -20.78 -9.06
N ARG A 88 8.92 -21.55 -8.18
CA ARG A 88 8.94 -23.03 -8.22
C ARG A 88 7.62 -23.65 -8.66
N GLY A 89 6.62 -22.82 -8.98
CA GLY A 89 5.30 -23.26 -9.40
C GLY A 89 4.59 -24.07 -8.31
N GLY A 90 4.75 -23.68 -7.04
CA GLY A 90 4.13 -24.31 -5.88
C GLY A 90 4.76 -25.64 -5.42
N ARG A 91 5.80 -26.12 -6.11
CA ARG A 91 6.37 -27.47 -5.91
C ARG A 91 7.48 -27.55 -4.86
N ALA A 92 7.98 -26.41 -4.38
CA ALA A 92 8.98 -26.40 -3.31
C ALA A 92 8.32 -26.53 -1.93
N LYS A 93 9.07 -27.01 -0.94
CA LYS A 93 8.64 -27.04 0.45
C LYS A 93 9.36 -25.95 1.24
N VAL A 94 8.66 -25.35 2.20
CA VAL A 94 9.23 -24.34 3.11
C VAL A 94 9.30 -24.97 4.51
N GLY A 95 10.50 -25.03 5.07
CA GLY A 95 10.76 -25.49 6.44
C GLY A 95 11.26 -24.34 7.30
N VAL A 96 10.92 -24.35 8.59
CA VAL A 96 11.28 -23.26 9.52
C VAL A 96 12.07 -23.83 10.70
N VAL A 97 13.20 -23.21 11.01
CA VAL A 97 14.06 -23.51 12.16
C VAL A 97 14.12 -22.29 13.07
N GLU A 98 13.73 -22.47 14.33
CA GLU A 98 13.87 -21.43 15.35
C GLU A 98 15.27 -21.52 15.96
N GLY A 99 16.07 -20.45 15.89
CA GLY A 99 17.41 -20.43 16.46
C GLY A 99 17.43 -20.57 18.00
N GLU A 100 16.32 -20.26 18.66
CA GLU A 100 16.11 -20.46 20.10
C GLU A 100 15.82 -21.92 20.48
N ASP A 101 15.34 -22.73 19.53
CA ASP A 101 15.00 -24.14 19.72
C ASP A 101 15.30 -24.96 18.44
N GLU A 102 16.58 -25.01 18.07
CA GLU A 102 17.03 -25.74 16.88
C GLU A 102 16.77 -27.25 16.99
N GLY A 103 16.70 -27.76 18.23
CA GLY A 103 16.42 -29.16 18.55
C GLY A 103 15.02 -29.63 18.12
N ALA A 104 14.07 -28.71 17.93
CA ALA A 104 12.74 -29.03 17.42
C ALA A 104 12.72 -29.38 15.92
N SER A 105 13.81 -29.12 15.17
CA SER A 105 13.86 -29.36 13.72
C SER A 105 15.16 -30.06 13.27
N PRO A 106 15.45 -31.27 13.80
CA PRO A 106 16.74 -31.93 13.60
C PRO A 106 17.05 -32.24 12.12
N GLY A 107 16.01 -32.57 11.33
CA GLY A 107 16.18 -32.84 9.90
C GLY A 107 16.59 -31.62 9.08
N LEU A 108 16.03 -30.44 9.37
CA LEU A 108 16.40 -29.19 8.70
C LEU A 108 17.80 -28.72 9.14
N MET A 109 18.15 -28.93 10.41
CA MET A 109 19.51 -28.67 10.90
C MET A 109 20.56 -29.59 10.25
N GLN A 110 20.21 -30.84 9.96
CA GLN A 110 21.07 -31.74 9.19
C GLN A 110 21.32 -31.21 7.77
N VAL A 111 20.28 -30.68 7.09
CA VAL A 111 20.42 -30.04 5.77
C VAL A 111 21.31 -28.80 5.86
N LEU A 112 21.08 -27.92 6.83
CA LEU A 112 21.92 -26.74 7.07
C LEU A 112 23.38 -27.13 7.28
N THR A 113 23.64 -28.17 8.06
CA THR A 113 25.00 -28.67 8.33
C THR A 113 25.63 -29.29 7.07
N HIS A 114 24.85 -29.99 6.25
CA HIS A 114 25.32 -30.57 5.00
C HIS A 114 25.70 -29.49 3.97
N VAL A 115 24.92 -28.42 3.87
CA VAL A 115 25.11 -27.35 2.87
C VAL A 115 26.12 -26.30 3.33
N LEU A 116 26.06 -25.87 4.58
CA LEU A 116 26.88 -24.77 5.12
C LEU A 116 28.10 -25.25 5.93
N GLY A 117 28.19 -26.55 6.23
CA GLY A 117 29.19 -27.13 7.13
C GLY A 117 28.77 -27.10 8.59
N GLU A 118 29.66 -27.54 9.49
CA GLU A 118 29.42 -27.48 10.93
C GLU A 118 29.20 -26.03 11.39
N LYS A 119 28.19 -25.86 12.25
CA LYS A 119 27.81 -24.54 12.78
C LYS A 119 28.96 -23.98 13.62
N GLN A 120 29.39 -22.77 13.27
CA GLN A 120 30.35 -21.97 14.06
C GLN A 120 29.61 -20.88 14.82
N ASP A 121 30.32 -20.19 15.72
CA ASP A 121 29.77 -19.01 16.41
C ASP A 121 29.29 -17.97 15.39
N ILE A 122 27.99 -17.67 15.46
CA ILE A 122 27.32 -16.68 14.62
C ILE A 122 27.45 -15.28 15.23
N LYS A 123 27.37 -14.23 14.42
CA LYS A 123 27.59 -12.85 14.86
C LYS A 123 26.51 -12.41 15.86
N ALA A 124 26.85 -11.47 16.75
CA ALA A 124 25.87 -10.81 17.61
C ALA A 124 24.85 -10.02 16.76
N ALA A 125 23.66 -9.79 17.31
CA ALA A 125 22.65 -8.96 16.67
C ALA A 125 23.22 -7.57 16.39
N ILE A 126 23.04 -7.09 15.16
CA ILE A 126 23.39 -5.72 14.77
C ILE A 126 22.10 -4.90 14.88
N PRO A 127 22.06 -3.79 15.64
CA PRO A 127 20.86 -2.97 15.76
C PRO A 127 20.35 -2.51 14.39
N ASP A 128 19.08 -2.81 14.10
CA ASP A 128 18.42 -2.55 12.82
C ASP A 128 18.52 -1.09 12.37
N ASP A 129 18.51 -0.16 13.34
CA ASP A 129 18.60 1.29 13.13
C ASP A 129 19.89 1.70 12.39
N THR A 130 21.00 1.00 12.64
CA THR A 130 22.31 1.29 12.01
C THR A 130 22.29 0.93 10.52
N VAL A 131 21.61 -0.16 10.16
CA VAL A 131 21.54 -0.67 8.78
C VAL A 131 20.54 0.14 7.96
N ASP A 132 19.41 0.54 8.53
CA ASP A 132 18.48 1.45 7.88
C ASP A 132 19.12 2.82 7.59
N GLN A 133 19.98 3.32 8.48
CA GLN A 133 20.75 4.57 8.27
C GLN A 133 21.82 4.42 7.17
N ILE A 134 22.53 3.28 7.11
CA ILE A 134 23.57 2.97 6.11
C ILE A 134 22.96 2.70 4.73
N LEU A 135 21.85 1.97 4.67
CA LEU A 135 21.08 1.77 3.44
C LEU A 135 20.50 3.11 2.94
N LYS A 136 20.01 3.98 3.84
CA LYS A 136 19.55 5.35 3.51
C LYS A 136 20.65 6.22 2.91
N THR A 137 21.90 6.10 3.36
CA THR A 137 23.01 7.01 3.00
C THR A 137 23.92 6.55 1.84
N SER A 138 23.81 5.32 1.36
CA SER A 138 24.80 4.73 0.41
C SER A 138 24.35 4.61 -1.05
N LEU A 139 23.11 5.00 -1.40
CA LEU A 139 22.61 4.86 -2.77
C LEU A 139 23.01 6.05 -3.65
N LYS A 140 23.81 5.79 -4.69
CA LYS A 140 24.35 6.81 -5.61
C LYS A 140 24.13 6.44 -7.08
N LEU A 141 23.67 7.38 -7.87
CA LEU A 141 23.50 7.23 -9.32
C LEU A 141 24.67 7.90 -10.05
N TYR A 142 25.28 7.17 -10.98
CA TYR A 142 26.35 7.66 -11.83
C TYR A 142 25.96 7.55 -13.31
N HIS A 143 26.33 8.55 -14.10
CA HIS A 143 26.16 8.60 -15.55
C HIS A 143 27.43 8.11 -16.23
N VAL A 144 27.24 7.32 -17.28
CA VAL A 144 28.30 6.76 -18.11
C VAL A 144 28.26 7.50 -19.44
N SER A 145 29.15 8.49 -19.62
CA SER A 145 29.16 9.37 -20.80
C SER A 145 30.41 9.19 -21.65
N ASN A 146 30.25 9.23 -22.97
CA ASN A 146 31.35 9.25 -23.95
C ASN A 146 31.68 10.65 -24.51
N ALA A 147 31.10 11.74 -23.97
CA ALA A 147 31.15 13.09 -24.56
C ALA A 147 32.57 13.64 -24.79
N SER A 148 33.58 13.16 -24.06
CA SER A 148 34.97 13.60 -24.17
C SER A 148 35.81 12.79 -25.17
N GLY A 149 35.20 11.88 -25.95
CA GLY A 149 35.92 10.89 -26.77
C GLY A 149 36.50 9.71 -25.97
N ASN A 150 36.42 9.78 -24.64
CA ASN A 150 36.71 8.70 -23.69
C ASN A 150 35.51 8.51 -22.77
N LEU A 151 35.17 7.26 -22.48
CA LEU A 151 34.04 6.90 -21.61
C LEU A 151 34.38 7.15 -20.12
N VAL A 152 33.67 8.09 -19.50
CA VAL A 152 33.86 8.56 -18.10
C VAL A 152 32.63 8.24 -17.24
N ILE A 153 32.85 7.95 -15.96
CA ILE A 153 31.78 7.75 -14.95
C ILE A 153 31.69 9.02 -14.11
N GLN A 154 30.53 9.68 -14.10
CA GLN A 154 30.29 10.91 -13.35
C GLN A 154 29.15 10.71 -12.34
N GLU A 155 29.30 11.21 -11.11
CA GLU A 155 28.22 11.14 -10.10
C GLU A 155 27.11 12.13 -10.50
N VAL A 156 25.87 11.64 -10.62
CA VAL A 156 24.70 12.43 -11.06
C VAL A 156 23.89 12.88 -9.86
N ALA A 157 23.58 11.93 -8.98
CA ALA A 157 22.68 12.16 -7.87
C ALA A 157 22.95 11.21 -6.71
N VAL A 158 22.65 11.71 -5.52
CA VAL A 158 22.41 10.92 -4.31
C VAL A 158 20.90 10.98 -4.01
N ARG A 159 20.39 10.09 -3.15
CA ARG A 159 18.95 10.08 -2.80
C ARG A 159 18.41 11.49 -2.45
N PRO A 160 17.15 11.81 -2.80
CA PRO A 160 16.15 10.96 -3.46
C PRO A 160 16.41 10.82 -4.97
N LEU A 161 16.33 9.58 -5.48
CA LEU A 161 16.45 9.32 -6.92
C LEU A 161 15.07 9.34 -7.56
N THR A 162 14.91 10.02 -8.69
CA THR A 162 13.64 10.07 -9.43
C THR A 162 13.83 9.49 -10.82
N GLN A 163 12.77 8.91 -11.40
CA GLN A 163 12.86 8.21 -12.68
C GLN A 163 13.36 9.12 -13.82
N ASP A 164 13.05 10.41 -13.78
CA ASP A 164 13.50 11.42 -14.76
C ASP A 164 15.03 11.63 -14.79
N MET A 165 15.76 11.11 -13.79
CA MET A 165 17.21 11.10 -13.80
C MET A 165 17.80 10.11 -14.81
N LEU A 166 17.02 9.13 -15.27
CA LEU A 166 17.44 8.11 -16.25
C LEU A 166 17.01 8.55 -17.66
N GLN A 167 17.94 9.10 -18.43
CA GLN A 167 17.70 9.48 -19.81
C GLN A 167 17.80 8.26 -20.74
N HIS A 168 16.85 8.15 -21.67
CA HIS A 168 16.75 7.03 -22.61
C HIS A 168 17.98 6.90 -23.53
N GLU A 169 18.70 8.00 -23.73
CA GLU A 169 19.87 8.15 -24.60
C GLU A 169 21.18 7.73 -23.93
N ASP A 170 21.16 7.37 -22.64
CA ASP A 170 22.37 7.23 -21.83
C ASP A 170 22.45 5.89 -21.08
N CYS A 171 23.64 5.57 -20.55
CA CYS A 171 23.83 4.46 -19.61
C CYS A 171 24.12 4.99 -18.20
N TYR A 172 23.66 4.28 -17.18
CA TYR A 172 23.86 4.65 -15.79
C TYR A 172 24.35 3.47 -14.94
N ILE A 173 25.09 3.79 -13.87
CA ILE A 173 25.49 2.84 -12.83
C ILE A 173 24.83 3.29 -11.53
N LEU A 174 24.03 2.43 -10.92
CA LEU A 174 23.44 2.65 -9.61
C LEU A 174 24.22 1.83 -8.58
N ASP A 175 24.87 2.52 -7.66
CA ASP A 175 25.72 1.96 -6.61
C ASP A 175 24.97 1.92 -5.30
N GLN A 176 24.82 0.71 -4.74
CA GLN A 176 24.21 0.48 -3.44
C GLN A 176 25.29 0.19 -2.38
N GLY A 177 26.31 1.05 -2.30
CA GLY A 177 27.35 0.99 -1.28
C GLY A 177 28.18 -0.29 -1.30
N GLY A 178 28.39 -0.90 -2.46
CA GLY A 178 29.14 -2.15 -2.61
C GLY A 178 28.38 -3.45 -2.28
N LEU A 179 27.10 -3.37 -1.87
CA LEU A 179 26.23 -4.55 -1.74
C LEU A 179 25.85 -5.11 -3.11
N LYS A 180 25.43 -4.21 -4.01
CA LYS A 180 25.00 -4.54 -5.37
C LYS A 180 25.20 -3.33 -6.27
N ILE A 181 25.58 -3.60 -7.52
CA ILE A 181 25.72 -2.58 -8.56
C ILE A 181 24.72 -2.89 -9.67
N PHE A 182 23.90 -1.92 -10.05
CA PHE A 182 23.03 -2.03 -11.22
C PHE A 182 23.59 -1.23 -12.38
N VAL A 183 23.53 -1.79 -13.58
CA VAL A 183 23.90 -1.13 -14.83
C VAL A 183 22.64 -0.93 -15.64
N TRP A 184 22.12 0.29 -15.67
CA TRP A 184 20.94 0.63 -16.44
C TRP A 184 21.33 1.09 -17.85
N LYS A 185 20.70 0.52 -18.88
CA LYS A 185 20.99 0.80 -20.28
C LYS A 185 19.79 1.44 -20.96
N GLY A 186 19.92 2.72 -21.31
CA GLY A 186 18.91 3.47 -22.05
C GLY A 186 18.61 2.85 -23.41
N LYS A 187 17.34 2.84 -23.81
CA LYS A 187 16.87 2.23 -25.06
C LYS A 187 17.55 2.87 -26.28
N ASN A 188 17.81 4.18 -26.23
CA ASN A 188 18.43 4.98 -27.27
C ASN A 188 19.94 5.18 -27.09
N SER A 189 20.56 4.56 -26.06
CA SER A 189 21.99 4.74 -25.79
C SER A 189 22.91 4.15 -26.86
N ASN A 190 24.10 4.74 -26.97
CA ASN A 190 25.07 4.39 -28.00
C ASN A 190 25.53 2.91 -27.85
N LYS A 191 25.76 2.25 -28.99
CA LYS A 191 26.21 0.86 -29.06
C LYS A 191 27.52 0.62 -28.29
N GLU A 192 28.43 1.59 -28.34
CA GLU A 192 29.71 1.53 -27.61
C GLU A 192 29.49 1.60 -26.09
N GLU A 193 28.58 2.46 -25.61
CA GLU A 193 28.23 2.58 -24.20
C GLU A 193 27.55 1.30 -23.70
N LYS A 194 26.57 0.76 -24.45
CA LYS A 194 25.89 -0.50 -24.11
C LYS A 194 26.85 -1.70 -24.00
N GLN A 195 27.88 -1.74 -24.85
CA GLN A 195 28.90 -2.80 -24.83
C GLN A 195 29.89 -2.61 -23.69
N GLN A 196 30.29 -1.37 -23.40
CA GLN A 196 31.30 -1.09 -22.38
C GLN A 196 30.75 -0.95 -20.95
N ALA A 197 29.45 -0.68 -20.78
CA ALA A 197 28.84 -0.40 -19.46
C ALA A 197 29.12 -1.50 -18.42
N MET A 198 29.07 -2.78 -18.81
CA MET A 198 29.38 -3.90 -17.92
C MET A 198 30.86 -3.94 -17.51
N SER A 199 31.77 -3.72 -18.47
CA SER A 199 33.21 -3.67 -18.18
C SER A 199 33.55 -2.49 -17.27
N ARG A 200 32.84 -1.36 -17.42
CA ARG A 200 32.98 -0.17 -16.58
C ARG A 200 32.45 -0.40 -15.17
N ALA A 201 31.32 -1.09 -15.00
CA ALA A 201 30.83 -1.49 -13.67
C ALA A 201 31.84 -2.38 -12.92
N LEU A 202 32.46 -3.33 -13.63
CA LEU A 202 33.53 -4.17 -13.06
C LEU A 202 34.80 -3.35 -12.72
N GLY A 203 35.16 -2.38 -13.57
CA GLY A 203 36.25 -1.43 -13.28
C GLY A 203 35.93 -0.51 -12.11
N PHE A 204 34.67 -0.09 -11.98
CA PHE A 204 34.17 0.76 -10.91
C PHE A 204 34.26 0.06 -9.54
N ILE A 205 33.88 -1.22 -9.47
CA ILE A 205 34.07 -2.06 -8.27
C ILE A 205 35.54 -2.06 -7.82
N LYS A 206 36.47 -2.24 -8.76
CA LYS A 206 37.92 -2.20 -8.45
C LYS A 206 38.37 -0.83 -7.99
N ALA A 207 37.93 0.25 -8.65
CA ALA A 207 38.32 1.62 -8.33
C ALA A 207 37.80 2.08 -6.96
N LYS A 208 36.60 1.66 -6.57
CA LYS A 208 35.99 1.92 -5.26
C LYS A 208 36.48 0.98 -4.15
N ASN A 209 37.35 0.02 -4.48
CA ASN A 209 37.85 -1.00 -3.57
C ASN A 209 36.73 -1.85 -2.92
N TYR A 210 35.68 -2.16 -3.69
CA TYR A 210 34.61 -3.05 -3.24
C TYR A 210 35.04 -4.53 -3.32
N PRO A 211 34.42 -5.42 -2.51
CA PRO A 211 34.70 -6.86 -2.55
C PRO A 211 34.52 -7.44 -3.96
N ALA A 212 35.37 -8.40 -4.34
CA ALA A 212 35.24 -9.11 -5.61
C ALA A 212 33.94 -9.94 -5.71
N SER A 213 33.26 -10.17 -4.58
CA SER A 213 31.95 -10.81 -4.49
C SER A 213 30.77 -9.87 -4.76
N THR A 214 30.98 -8.56 -4.90
CA THR A 214 29.90 -7.60 -5.19
C THR A 214 29.21 -7.95 -6.52
N SER A 215 27.91 -8.19 -6.45
CA SER A 215 27.11 -8.60 -7.62
C SER A 215 26.82 -7.41 -8.55
N VAL A 216 26.83 -7.68 -9.86
CA VAL A 216 26.49 -6.70 -10.90
C VAL A 216 25.29 -7.21 -11.69
N GLU A 217 24.20 -6.44 -11.72
CA GLU A 217 22.99 -6.74 -12.47
C GLU A 217 22.80 -5.73 -13.60
N THR A 218 22.32 -6.18 -14.76
CA THR A 218 22.03 -5.29 -15.89
C THR A 218 20.53 -5.09 -16.00
N GLU A 219 20.13 -3.83 -16.05
CA GLU A 219 18.75 -3.39 -16.21
C GLU A 219 18.60 -2.73 -17.58
N ASN A 220 17.61 -3.15 -18.37
CA ASN A 220 17.34 -2.50 -19.65
C ASN A 220 16.14 -1.56 -19.49
N ASP A 221 16.23 -0.41 -20.14
CA ASP A 221 15.18 0.60 -20.20
C ASP A 221 13.83 0.02 -20.66
N GLY A 222 12.83 0.11 -19.79
CA GLY A 222 11.49 -0.42 -19.99
C GLY A 222 11.29 -1.88 -19.57
N SER A 223 12.33 -2.56 -19.09
CA SER A 223 12.25 -3.93 -18.56
C SER A 223 12.93 -4.07 -17.20
N GLU A 224 12.87 -3.03 -16.37
CA GLU A 224 13.58 -2.97 -15.11
C GLU A 224 12.98 -3.91 -14.06
N SER A 225 13.84 -4.60 -13.31
CA SER A 225 13.46 -5.47 -12.21
C SER A 225 12.72 -4.71 -11.11
N ALA A 226 11.84 -5.38 -10.38
CA ALA A 226 11.16 -4.76 -9.23
C ALA A 226 12.17 -4.24 -8.18
N VAL A 227 13.29 -4.96 -8.01
CA VAL A 227 14.37 -4.64 -7.07
C VAL A 227 15.12 -3.35 -7.47
N PHE A 228 15.21 -3.05 -8.77
CA PHE A 228 15.78 -1.80 -9.26
C PHE A 228 14.79 -0.63 -9.12
N ARG A 229 13.51 -0.84 -9.49
CA ARG A 229 12.49 0.22 -9.50
C ARG A 229 12.23 0.80 -8.11
N GLN A 230 12.22 -0.04 -7.06
CA GLN A 230 12.05 0.39 -5.66
C GLN A 230 13.14 1.34 -5.16
N LEU A 231 14.28 1.44 -5.86
CA LEU A 231 15.40 2.31 -5.46
C LEU A 231 15.16 3.78 -5.85
N PHE A 232 14.09 4.06 -6.59
CA PHE A 232 13.66 5.39 -7.02
C PHE A 232 12.39 5.79 -6.26
N GLN A 233 12.29 7.07 -5.89
CA GLN A 233 11.18 7.66 -5.12
C GLN A 233 9.83 7.52 -5.84
N LYS A 234 9.86 7.52 -7.17
CA LYS A 234 8.68 7.40 -8.02
C LYS A 234 9.09 6.69 -9.31
N TRP A 235 8.49 5.54 -9.57
CA TRP A 235 8.68 4.79 -10.80
C TRP A 235 7.35 4.55 -11.50
N THR A 236 7.23 5.02 -12.74
CA THR A 236 6.02 4.90 -13.55
C THR A 236 6.32 4.07 -14.80
N VAL A 237 5.45 3.10 -15.10
CA VAL A 237 5.54 2.31 -16.33
C VAL A 237 4.42 2.78 -17.25
N PRO A 238 4.71 3.13 -18.53
CA PRO A 238 3.67 3.45 -19.49
C PRO A 238 2.65 2.32 -19.57
N SER A 239 1.35 2.65 -19.47
CA SER A 239 0.22 1.69 -19.47
C SER A 239 0.04 0.86 -18.19
N GLN A 240 0.88 0.99 -17.17
CA GLN A 240 0.63 0.39 -15.86
C GLN A 240 -0.24 1.33 -15.03
N THR A 241 -1.28 0.77 -14.40
CA THR A 241 -2.14 1.53 -13.49
C THR A 241 -1.36 1.88 -12.23
N SER A 242 -1.12 3.17 -11.98
CA SER A 242 -0.52 3.65 -10.73
C SER A 242 -1.61 4.37 -9.90
N GLY A 243 -1.88 3.84 -8.72
CA GLY A 243 -2.94 4.33 -7.83
C GLY A 243 -4.36 4.14 -8.39
N LEU A 244 -5.30 4.92 -7.86
CA LEU A 244 -6.73 4.90 -8.19
C LEU A 244 -6.98 5.12 -9.70
N GLY A 245 -7.08 4.02 -10.46
CA GLY A 245 -7.70 3.98 -11.79
C GLY A 245 -7.01 4.74 -12.93
N LYS A 246 -5.75 5.15 -12.82
CA LYS A 246 -5.08 5.90 -13.89
C LYS A 246 -4.27 5.02 -14.83
N THR A 247 -4.73 4.90 -16.08
CA THR A 247 -3.88 4.49 -17.22
C THR A 247 -3.25 5.75 -17.84
N HIS A 248 -1.92 5.82 -17.88
CA HIS A 248 -1.21 6.90 -18.57
C HIS A 248 -1.34 6.73 -20.10
N THR A 249 -2.38 7.32 -20.69
CA THR A 249 -2.56 7.34 -22.15
C THR A 249 -2.35 8.76 -22.66
N VAL A 250 -1.29 9.00 -23.43
CA VAL A 250 -1.17 10.22 -24.24
C VAL A 250 -1.84 9.94 -25.58
N GLY A 251 -3.14 10.21 -25.66
CA GLY A 251 -3.93 10.04 -26.88
C GLY A 251 -5.43 9.92 -26.60
N LYS A 252 -6.24 10.74 -27.29
CA LYS A 252 -7.72 10.83 -27.27
C LYS A 252 -8.39 9.96 -26.20
N VAL A 253 -8.66 10.58 -25.04
CA VAL A 253 -9.48 10.00 -23.97
C VAL A 253 -10.81 9.54 -24.58
N ALA A 254 -11.05 8.23 -24.54
CA ALA A 254 -12.35 7.67 -24.89
C ALA A 254 -13.41 8.33 -24.01
N LYS A 255 -14.59 8.64 -24.58
CA LYS A 255 -15.71 9.26 -23.86
C LYS A 255 -15.99 8.46 -22.59
N VAL A 256 -15.51 8.94 -21.44
CA VAL A 256 -15.76 8.30 -20.14
C VAL A 256 -17.22 8.53 -19.86
N GLU A 257 -17.98 7.44 -19.76
CA GLU A 257 -19.38 7.49 -19.35
C GLU A 257 -19.40 8.07 -17.93
N GLN A 258 -19.95 9.28 -17.77
CA GLN A 258 -20.14 9.87 -16.44
C GLN A 258 -21.22 9.05 -15.72
N VAL A 259 -20.78 8.02 -14.98
CA VAL A 259 -21.65 7.30 -14.07
C VAL A 259 -22.19 8.33 -13.08
N LYS A 260 -23.52 8.48 -13.01
CA LYS A 260 -24.16 9.38 -12.05
C LYS A 260 -23.69 9.00 -10.64
N PHE A 261 -23.25 10.01 -9.89
CA PHE A 261 -22.88 9.85 -8.48
C PHE A 261 -24.08 9.30 -7.70
N ASP A 262 -23.91 8.13 -7.08
CA ASP A 262 -24.92 7.49 -6.23
C ASP A 262 -24.34 7.30 -4.83
N ALA A 263 -24.66 8.27 -3.97
CA ALA A 263 -24.17 8.34 -2.60
C ALA A 263 -24.58 7.12 -1.75
N THR A 264 -25.65 6.41 -2.12
CA THR A 264 -26.15 5.22 -1.39
C THR A 264 -25.24 4.00 -1.56
N THR A 265 -24.37 4.00 -2.57
CA THR A 265 -23.45 2.88 -2.86
C THR A 265 -22.01 3.13 -2.41
N LEU A 266 -21.72 4.28 -1.77
CA LEU A 266 -20.36 4.69 -1.41
C LEU A 266 -19.67 3.72 -0.46
N HIS A 267 -20.41 3.12 0.48
CA HIS A 267 -19.87 2.09 1.37
C HIS A 267 -19.42 0.82 0.64
N ALA A 268 -20.04 0.50 -0.50
CA ALA A 268 -19.63 -0.62 -1.36
C ALA A 268 -18.50 -0.24 -2.33
N LYS A 269 -18.16 1.05 -2.43
CA LYS A 269 -17.14 1.61 -3.33
C LYS A 269 -16.26 2.61 -2.57
N PRO A 270 -15.46 2.17 -1.59
CA PRO A 270 -14.67 3.06 -0.73
C PRO A 270 -13.73 3.97 -1.54
N GLN A 271 -13.21 3.49 -2.67
CA GLN A 271 -12.42 4.30 -3.61
C GLN A 271 -13.17 5.53 -4.13
N MET A 272 -14.45 5.39 -4.46
CA MET A 272 -15.30 6.51 -4.89
C MET A 272 -15.60 7.44 -3.71
N ALA A 273 -15.81 6.90 -2.51
CA ALA A 273 -15.99 7.68 -1.29
C ALA A 273 -14.78 8.55 -0.97
N ALA A 274 -13.57 8.00 -1.06
CA ALA A 274 -12.30 8.73 -0.88
C ALA A 274 -12.12 9.84 -1.92
N GLN A 275 -12.36 9.55 -3.20
CA GLN A 275 -12.24 10.54 -4.27
C GLN A 275 -13.26 11.68 -4.16
N GLN A 276 -14.51 11.36 -3.80
CA GLN A 276 -15.59 12.33 -3.68
C GLN A 276 -15.62 13.01 -2.29
N LYS A 277 -14.85 12.50 -1.33
CA LYS A 277 -14.78 12.98 0.07
C LYS A 277 -16.14 12.92 0.76
N MET A 278 -16.91 11.89 0.45
CA MET A 278 -18.27 11.65 0.94
C MET A 278 -18.31 10.29 1.61
N VAL A 279 -18.76 10.24 2.87
CA VAL A 279 -18.95 8.95 3.57
C VAL A 279 -20.30 8.33 3.20
N ASP A 280 -21.34 9.15 3.07
CA ASP A 280 -22.69 8.82 2.59
C ASP A 280 -23.31 10.06 1.90
N ASP A 281 -24.65 10.15 1.82
CA ASP A 281 -25.40 11.25 1.22
C ASP A 281 -25.74 12.42 2.17
N GLY A 282 -25.31 12.37 3.44
CA GLY A 282 -25.65 13.36 4.47
C GLY A 282 -27.09 13.25 5.01
N SER A 283 -27.81 12.15 4.77
CA SER A 283 -29.20 11.97 5.22
C SER A 283 -29.38 11.41 6.62
N GLY A 284 -28.29 11.08 7.32
CA GLY A 284 -28.27 10.54 8.68
C GLY A 284 -28.75 11.51 9.76
N GLU A 285 -28.71 11.04 11.01
CA GLU A 285 -29.16 11.82 12.16
C GLU A 285 -28.10 12.84 12.56
N VAL A 286 -28.53 14.09 12.79
CA VAL A 286 -27.63 15.19 13.14
C VAL A 286 -28.06 15.87 14.44
N GLU A 287 -27.10 16.04 15.34
CA GLU A 287 -27.21 16.85 16.55
C GLU A 287 -26.12 17.93 16.52
N VAL A 288 -26.49 19.18 16.83
CA VAL A 288 -25.56 20.33 16.78
C VAL A 288 -25.58 21.05 18.12
N TRP A 289 -24.40 21.29 18.66
CA TRP A 289 -24.18 22.09 19.86
C TRP A 289 -23.25 23.26 19.55
N ARG A 290 -23.49 24.37 20.25
CA ARG A 290 -22.58 25.51 20.33
C ARG A 290 -21.82 25.43 21.65
N VAL A 291 -20.55 25.82 21.64
CA VAL A 291 -19.75 25.93 22.85
C VAL A 291 -20.01 27.28 23.50
N GLU A 292 -20.44 27.28 24.76
CA GLU A 292 -20.68 28.47 25.57
C GLU A 292 -20.16 28.25 26.99
N ASN A 293 -19.33 29.15 27.51
CA ASN A 293 -18.82 29.07 28.87
C ASN A 293 -18.25 27.68 29.22
N GLN A 294 -17.55 27.05 28.27
CA GLN A 294 -16.96 25.70 28.37
C GLN A 294 -17.97 24.53 28.36
N GLU A 295 -19.25 24.77 28.11
CA GLU A 295 -20.30 23.74 28.03
C GLU A 295 -20.92 23.63 26.62
N LEU A 296 -21.59 22.50 26.35
CA LEU A 296 -22.32 22.26 25.10
C LEU A 296 -23.78 22.69 25.23
N VAL A 297 -24.17 23.71 24.47
CA VAL A 297 -25.54 24.22 24.41
C VAL A 297 -26.18 23.78 23.09
N PRO A 298 -27.29 23.03 23.10
CA PRO A 298 -27.96 22.59 21.87
C PRO A 298 -28.40 23.76 20.99
N VAL A 299 -28.12 23.65 19.69
CA VAL A 299 -28.60 24.63 18.70
C VAL A 299 -30.07 24.35 18.39
N ASP A 300 -30.90 25.39 18.45
CA ASP A 300 -32.32 25.32 18.12
C ASP A 300 -32.52 24.88 16.66
N LYS A 301 -33.52 24.01 16.42
CA LYS A 301 -33.80 23.39 15.12
C LYS A 301 -33.91 24.38 13.96
N ARG A 302 -34.42 25.59 14.21
CA ARG A 302 -34.54 26.64 13.17
C ARG A 302 -33.19 27.22 12.73
N TRP A 303 -32.13 27.03 13.51
CA TRP A 303 -30.78 27.52 13.25
C TRP A 303 -29.81 26.40 12.84
N LEU A 304 -30.30 25.17 12.64
CA LEU A 304 -29.47 24.10 12.09
C LEU A 304 -28.98 24.48 10.68
N GLY A 305 -27.67 24.33 10.46
CA GLY A 305 -26.99 24.79 9.24
C GLY A 305 -26.43 26.21 9.32
N HIS A 306 -26.69 26.95 10.40
CA HIS A 306 -26.15 28.29 10.61
C HIS A 306 -24.93 28.27 11.53
N PHE A 307 -23.81 28.80 11.04
CA PHE A 307 -22.54 28.85 11.76
C PHE A 307 -22.06 30.29 11.84
N TYR A 308 -21.69 30.75 13.04
CA TYR A 308 -21.19 32.10 13.26
C TYR A 308 -19.69 32.07 13.50
N GLY A 309 -18.95 32.93 12.79
CA GLY A 309 -17.50 33.00 12.85
C GLY A 309 -16.94 33.33 14.24
N GLY A 310 -17.74 33.87 15.16
CA GLY A 310 -17.34 34.13 16.55
C GLY A 310 -17.61 32.97 17.52
N ASP A 311 -18.17 31.85 17.06
CA ASP A 311 -18.51 30.70 17.91
C ASP A 311 -17.77 29.41 17.46
N CYS A 312 -17.73 28.42 18.33
CA CYS A 312 -17.36 27.04 17.99
C CYS A 312 -18.57 26.10 18.11
N TYR A 313 -18.65 25.11 17.22
CA TYR A 313 -19.75 24.15 17.18
C TYR A 313 -19.24 22.72 17.14
N LEU A 314 -19.98 21.81 17.80
CA LEU A 314 -19.84 20.37 17.63
C LEU A 314 -21.06 19.85 16.88
N VAL A 315 -20.84 19.07 15.83
CA VAL A 315 -21.89 18.41 15.05
C VAL A 315 -21.66 16.92 15.15
N LEU A 316 -22.55 16.20 15.85
CA LEU A 316 -22.56 14.74 15.86
C LEU A 316 -23.46 14.26 14.73
N TYR A 317 -22.88 13.50 13.81
CA TYR A 317 -23.57 12.86 12.71
C TYR A 317 -23.57 11.34 12.90
N THR A 318 -24.74 10.72 12.87
CA THR A 318 -24.90 9.26 12.99
C THR A 318 -25.45 8.69 11.68
N TYR A 319 -24.75 7.70 11.14
CA TYR A 319 -25.11 7.02 9.89
C TYR A 319 -24.96 5.51 10.00
N TYR A 320 -25.59 4.78 9.08
CA TYR A 320 -25.71 3.34 9.12
C TYR A 320 -25.05 2.70 7.90
N VAL A 321 -24.19 1.72 8.14
CA VAL A 321 -23.59 0.88 7.10
C VAL A 321 -24.04 -0.54 7.33
N GLY A 322 -25.13 -0.93 6.65
CA GLY A 322 -25.84 -2.16 6.98
C GLY A 322 -26.33 -2.12 8.44
N PRO A 323 -26.00 -3.11 9.29
CA PRO A 323 -26.37 -3.10 10.70
C PRO A 323 -25.42 -2.27 11.59
N LYS A 324 -24.27 -1.83 11.08
CA LYS A 324 -23.26 -1.10 11.89
C LYS A 324 -23.63 0.37 12.00
N VAL A 325 -23.69 0.88 13.23
CA VAL A 325 -23.85 2.31 13.52
C VAL A 325 -22.49 2.97 13.51
N ASN A 326 -22.34 4.05 12.74
CA ASN A 326 -21.11 4.82 12.65
C ASN A 326 -21.40 6.28 13.00
N ARG A 327 -20.40 6.96 13.55
CA ARG A 327 -20.55 8.34 14.03
C ARG A 327 -19.38 9.21 13.61
N ILE A 328 -19.67 10.47 13.30
CA ILE A 328 -18.66 11.50 13.02
C ILE A 328 -18.95 12.69 13.91
N ILE A 329 -17.91 13.23 14.56
CA ILE A 329 -17.96 14.48 15.31
C ILE A 329 -17.21 15.53 14.49
N TYR A 330 -17.93 16.49 13.91
CA TYR A 330 -17.30 17.67 13.34
C TYR A 330 -17.10 18.73 14.42
N ILE A 331 -15.88 19.24 14.52
CA ILE A 331 -15.48 20.33 15.41
C ILE A 331 -15.28 21.55 14.52
N TRP A 332 -16.35 22.34 14.35
CA TRP A 332 -16.31 23.54 13.52
C TRP A 332 -15.84 24.73 14.34
N GLN A 333 -14.79 25.40 13.89
CA GLN A 333 -14.10 26.48 14.59
C GLN A 333 -14.21 27.78 13.80
N GLY A 334 -14.92 28.76 14.37
CA GLY A 334 -15.05 30.09 13.81
C GLY A 334 -13.73 30.87 13.83
N ARG A 335 -13.48 31.66 12.79
CA ARG A 335 -12.23 32.43 12.65
C ARG A 335 -12.07 33.55 13.70
N GLN A 336 -13.17 34.01 14.29
CA GLN A 336 -13.22 35.04 15.33
C GLN A 336 -13.53 34.46 16.72
N ALA A 337 -13.62 33.13 16.85
CA ALA A 337 -13.83 32.49 18.15
C ALA A 337 -12.61 32.71 19.05
N SER A 338 -12.84 32.85 20.35
CA SER A 338 -11.78 33.11 21.31
C SER A 338 -10.93 31.85 21.58
N THR A 339 -9.70 32.04 22.05
CA THR A 339 -8.76 30.93 22.29
C THR A 339 -9.26 29.94 23.34
N ASP A 340 -9.97 30.44 24.35
CA ASP A 340 -10.63 29.61 25.38
C ASP A 340 -11.78 28.79 24.82
N GLU A 341 -12.54 29.31 23.86
CA GLU A 341 -13.61 28.58 23.18
C GLU A 341 -13.06 27.53 22.22
N LEU A 342 -11.97 27.83 21.51
CA LEU A 342 -11.26 26.86 20.68
C LEU A 342 -10.77 25.68 21.55
N ALA A 343 -10.16 25.98 22.71
CA ALA A 343 -9.73 24.95 23.66
C ALA A 343 -10.92 24.15 24.24
N ALA A 344 -12.00 24.84 24.61
CA ALA A 344 -13.22 24.21 25.11
C ALA A 344 -13.87 23.30 24.06
N SER A 345 -13.87 23.70 22.78
CA SER A 345 -14.42 22.88 21.70
C SER A 345 -13.67 21.55 21.53
N ALA A 346 -12.34 21.59 21.63
CA ALA A 346 -11.51 20.39 21.57
C ALA A 346 -11.75 19.49 22.80
N TYR A 347 -11.83 20.08 23.99
CA TYR A 347 -12.10 19.34 25.22
C TYR A 347 -13.49 18.68 25.22
N GLN A 348 -14.52 19.41 24.79
CA GLN A 348 -15.88 18.88 24.68
C GLN A 348 -15.98 17.79 23.61
N ALA A 349 -15.18 17.87 22.53
CA ALA A 349 -15.14 16.82 21.53
C ALA A 349 -14.61 15.50 22.10
N VAL A 350 -13.60 15.56 22.97
CA VAL A 350 -13.08 14.38 23.69
C VAL A 350 -14.14 13.79 24.62
N ILE A 351 -14.87 14.60 25.38
CA ILE A 351 -15.96 14.12 26.25
C ILE A 351 -17.06 13.43 25.42
N LEU A 352 -17.45 14.05 24.30
CA LEU A 352 -18.47 13.50 23.41
C LEU A 352 -18.01 12.19 22.75
N ASP A 353 -16.74 12.11 22.37
CA ASP A 353 -16.14 10.91 21.82
C ASP A 353 -16.10 9.75 22.83
N GLN A 354 -15.70 10.03 24.08
CA GLN A 354 -15.69 9.06 25.18
C GLN A 354 -17.09 8.52 25.49
N LYS A 355 -18.13 9.36 25.39
CA LYS A 355 -19.54 8.94 25.55
C LYS A 355 -19.95 7.84 24.56
N TYR A 356 -19.31 7.78 23.39
CA TYR A 356 -19.53 6.75 22.37
C TYR A 356 -18.32 5.81 22.24
N ASN A 357 -17.71 5.44 23.37
CA ASN A 357 -16.62 4.46 23.47
C ASN A 357 -15.35 4.82 22.67
N ASN A 358 -15.12 6.10 22.40
CA ASN A 358 -14.05 6.57 21.52
C ASN A 358 -14.11 5.97 20.11
N GLU A 359 -15.27 5.57 19.62
CA GLU A 359 -15.45 5.09 18.24
C GLU A 359 -15.67 6.19 17.19
N PRO A 360 -16.27 7.36 17.50
CA PRO A 360 -16.50 8.39 16.50
C PRO A 360 -15.22 8.86 15.80
N VAL A 361 -15.33 9.06 14.48
CA VAL A 361 -14.35 9.79 13.67
C VAL A 361 -14.45 11.27 14.04
N GLN A 362 -13.34 11.93 14.35
CA GLN A 362 -13.36 13.36 14.69
C GLN A 362 -12.80 14.16 13.52
N VAL A 363 -13.49 15.21 13.09
CA VAL A 363 -13.07 16.05 11.98
C VAL A 363 -12.95 17.49 12.47
N ARG A 364 -11.73 18.01 12.54
CA ARG A 364 -11.49 19.41 12.86
C ARG A 364 -11.66 20.26 11.61
N VAL A 365 -12.61 21.19 11.64
CA VAL A 365 -12.98 22.04 10.50
C VAL A 365 -12.81 23.50 10.90
N THR A 366 -12.00 24.22 10.14
CA THR A 366 -11.86 25.66 10.23
C THR A 366 -12.87 26.35 9.29
N MET A 367 -13.37 27.50 9.72
CA MET A 367 -14.27 28.34 8.93
C MET A 367 -13.71 28.61 7.53
N GLY A 368 -14.46 28.21 6.49
CA GLY A 368 -14.09 28.33 5.08
C GLY A 368 -13.56 27.04 4.45
N LYS A 369 -13.14 26.05 5.26
CA LYS A 369 -12.61 24.74 4.83
C LYS A 369 -13.55 23.58 5.10
N GLU A 370 -14.84 23.85 5.07
CA GLU A 370 -15.88 22.85 5.30
C GLU A 370 -15.77 21.71 4.27
N PRO A 371 -15.63 20.44 4.71
CA PRO A 371 -15.55 19.31 3.80
C PRO A 371 -16.91 19.04 3.13
N ALA A 372 -16.87 18.42 1.94
CA ALA A 372 -18.06 18.12 1.13
C ALA A 372 -19.18 17.45 1.96
N HIS A 373 -18.83 16.42 2.73
CA HIS A 373 -19.79 15.72 3.56
C HIS A 373 -20.46 16.61 4.62
N LEU A 374 -19.73 17.54 5.27
CA LEU A 374 -20.33 18.45 6.25
C LEU A 374 -21.37 19.37 5.59
N MET A 375 -21.10 19.84 4.38
CA MET A 375 -22.06 20.65 3.62
C MET A 375 -23.30 19.84 3.22
N ALA A 376 -23.11 18.58 2.82
CA ALA A 376 -24.17 17.67 2.42
C ALA A 376 -25.19 17.39 3.53
N ILE A 377 -24.75 17.31 4.80
CA ILE A 377 -25.62 17.13 5.98
C ILE A 377 -26.75 18.18 6.02
N PHE A 378 -26.47 19.41 5.58
CA PHE A 378 -27.43 20.50 5.60
C PHE A 378 -28.26 20.61 4.31
N LYS A 379 -28.01 19.75 3.32
CA LYS A 379 -28.74 19.67 2.03
C LYS A 379 -28.85 21.03 1.36
N GLY A 380 -27.70 21.68 1.23
CA GLY A 380 -27.65 23.04 0.73
C GLY A 380 -28.39 24.04 1.63
N ARG A 381 -28.19 24.00 2.94
CA ARG A 381 -28.69 25.03 3.86
C ARG A 381 -27.60 25.51 4.82
N MET A 382 -26.34 25.26 4.47
CA MET A 382 -25.20 25.71 5.25
C MET A 382 -24.96 27.20 5.00
N VAL A 383 -25.11 28.01 6.03
CA VAL A 383 -24.86 29.46 6.02
C VAL A 383 -23.79 29.79 7.07
N VAL A 384 -22.69 30.36 6.60
CA VAL A 384 -21.56 30.76 7.44
C VAL A 384 -21.50 32.28 7.52
N TYR A 385 -21.68 32.82 8.72
CA TYR A 385 -21.55 34.24 9.02
C TYR A 385 -20.10 34.58 9.36
N ALA A 386 -19.60 35.71 8.86
CA ALA A 386 -18.19 36.09 8.96
C ALA A 386 -17.75 36.34 10.41
N GLY A 387 -18.71 36.68 11.27
CA GLY A 387 -18.51 36.97 12.68
C GLY A 387 -19.82 36.91 13.44
N GLY A 388 -19.82 37.54 14.62
CA GLY A 388 -20.95 37.56 15.54
C GLY A 388 -21.12 36.24 16.28
N THR A 389 -22.23 36.13 17.02
CA THR A 389 -22.57 34.94 17.79
C THR A 389 -24.07 34.66 17.71
N SER A 390 -24.43 33.38 17.80
CA SER A 390 -25.83 32.94 17.90
C SER A 390 -26.33 32.83 19.36
N ARG A 391 -25.52 33.24 20.34
CA ARG A 391 -25.84 33.19 21.78
C ARG A 391 -27.10 33.97 22.14
N ALA A 392 -27.90 33.39 23.03
CA ALA A 392 -29.06 34.07 23.58
C ALA A 392 -28.62 35.31 24.38
N GLY A 393 -29.20 36.48 24.08
CA GLY A 393 -28.91 37.72 24.80
C GLY A 393 -27.67 38.49 24.32
N SER A 394 -27.06 38.12 23.18
CA SER A 394 -26.00 38.92 22.56
C SER A 394 -26.48 40.35 22.29
N LYS A 395 -25.66 41.33 22.69
CA LYS A 395 -25.89 42.76 22.46
C LYS A 395 -25.16 43.29 21.22
N GLU A 396 -24.50 42.40 20.47
CA GLU A 396 -23.75 42.83 19.30
C GLU A 396 -24.68 43.42 18.24
N PRO A 397 -24.39 44.64 17.73
CA PRO A 397 -25.22 45.25 16.71
C PRO A 397 -25.10 44.46 15.41
N MET A 398 -26.21 43.83 14.99
CA MET A 398 -26.25 43.15 13.70
C MET A 398 -26.01 44.15 12.56
N PRO A 399 -25.10 43.85 11.62
CA PRO A 399 -24.86 44.72 10.48
C PRO A 399 -26.16 44.97 9.70
N SER A 400 -26.43 46.25 9.44
CA SER A 400 -27.63 46.66 8.72
C SER A 400 -27.59 46.21 7.26
N THR A 401 -26.38 46.13 6.69
CA THR A 401 -26.08 45.61 5.35
C THR A 401 -25.13 44.40 5.42
N ARG A 402 -25.44 43.32 4.71
CA ARG A 402 -24.66 42.07 4.66
C ARG A 402 -24.64 41.50 3.25
N LEU A 403 -23.51 40.95 2.83
CA LEU A 403 -23.34 40.32 1.52
C LEU A 403 -22.97 38.85 1.72
N PHE A 404 -23.68 37.96 1.04
CA PHE A 404 -23.43 36.52 1.07
C PHE A 404 -23.03 36.04 -0.32
N HIS A 405 -21.91 35.33 -0.41
CA HIS A 405 -21.48 34.59 -1.59
C HIS A 405 -22.02 33.17 -1.51
N VAL A 406 -22.82 32.79 -2.50
CA VAL A 406 -23.42 31.47 -2.62
C VAL A 406 -22.66 30.71 -3.69
N HIS A 407 -21.95 29.67 -3.28
CA HIS A 407 -21.04 28.92 -4.14
C HIS A 407 -21.30 27.43 -4.01
N GLY A 408 -21.38 26.74 -5.15
CA GLY A 408 -21.50 25.29 -5.23
C GLY A 408 -21.96 24.80 -6.61
N THR A 409 -22.05 23.48 -6.77
CA THR A 409 -22.48 22.87 -8.04
C THR A 409 -23.69 21.95 -7.89
N ASN A 410 -24.05 21.58 -6.66
CA ASN A 410 -25.19 20.72 -6.33
C ASN A 410 -25.58 20.87 -4.84
N GLU A 411 -26.67 20.22 -4.43
CA GLU A 411 -27.18 20.27 -3.05
C GLU A 411 -26.20 19.74 -1.99
N TYR A 412 -25.19 18.95 -2.38
CA TYR A 412 -24.21 18.36 -1.46
C TYR A 412 -22.99 19.25 -1.22
N ASN A 413 -22.71 20.22 -2.09
CA ASN A 413 -21.52 21.07 -2.00
C ASN A 413 -21.79 22.57 -2.09
N THR A 414 -23.06 22.98 -2.01
CA THR A 414 -23.42 24.40 -2.00
C THR A 414 -23.45 24.96 -0.57
N LYS A 415 -22.77 26.08 -0.35
CA LYS A 415 -22.80 26.84 0.90
C LYS A 415 -22.91 28.34 0.63
N ALA A 416 -23.42 29.08 1.61
CA ALA A 416 -23.40 30.54 1.59
C ALA A 416 -22.45 31.09 2.65
N PHE A 417 -21.52 31.94 2.23
CA PHE A 417 -20.52 32.54 3.10
C PHE A 417 -20.68 34.06 3.10
N GLU A 418 -20.72 34.66 4.28
CA GLU A 418 -20.73 36.12 4.39
C GLU A 418 -19.38 36.71 3.99
N VAL A 419 -19.41 37.62 3.02
CA VAL A 419 -18.22 38.29 2.47
C VAL A 419 -18.29 39.79 2.75
N PRO A 420 -17.15 40.51 2.67
CA PRO A 420 -17.16 41.96 2.81
C PRO A 420 -18.15 42.61 1.83
N VAL A 421 -18.90 43.61 2.31
CA VAL A 421 -19.88 44.35 1.50
C VAL A 421 -19.15 45.31 0.54
N ARG A 422 -18.57 44.76 -0.52
CA ARG A 422 -17.79 45.49 -1.54
C ARG A 422 -18.04 44.89 -2.92
N ALA A 423 -18.05 45.73 -3.96
CA ALA A 423 -18.20 45.24 -5.34
C ALA A 423 -17.11 44.25 -5.75
N SER A 424 -15.89 44.40 -5.23
CA SER A 424 -14.76 43.49 -5.50
C SER A 424 -14.95 42.07 -4.97
N SER A 425 -15.93 41.84 -4.09
CA SER A 425 -16.26 40.51 -3.56
C SER A 425 -17.15 39.70 -4.50
N LEU A 426 -17.73 40.30 -5.54
CA LEU A 426 -18.57 39.60 -6.51
C LEU A 426 -17.75 38.64 -7.38
N ASN A 427 -18.41 37.62 -7.90
CA ASN A 427 -17.85 36.66 -8.84
C ASN A 427 -18.91 36.30 -9.89
N SER A 428 -18.60 36.48 -11.16
CA SER A 428 -19.52 36.24 -12.28
C SER A 428 -19.94 34.77 -12.39
N ASN A 429 -19.24 33.86 -11.73
CA ASN A 429 -19.54 32.43 -11.77
C ASN A 429 -20.57 32.00 -10.73
N ASP A 430 -20.94 32.85 -9.77
CA ASP A 430 -21.69 32.45 -8.57
C ASP A 430 -22.91 33.36 -8.31
N VAL A 431 -23.67 33.04 -7.27
CA VAL A 431 -24.82 33.85 -6.80
C VAL A 431 -24.44 34.66 -5.57
N PHE A 432 -24.98 35.86 -5.43
CA PHE A 432 -24.79 36.70 -4.26
C PHE A 432 -26.10 37.20 -3.68
N VAL A 433 -26.21 37.23 -2.36
CA VAL A 433 -27.36 37.79 -1.64
C VAL A 433 -26.92 39.02 -0.86
N LEU A 434 -27.39 40.21 -1.27
CA LEU A 434 -27.12 41.47 -0.60
C LEU A 434 -28.35 41.91 0.18
N LYS A 435 -28.30 41.81 1.51
CA LYS A 435 -29.34 42.32 2.40
C LYS A 435 -28.98 43.74 2.80
N THR A 436 -29.86 44.70 2.54
CA THR A 436 -29.75 46.09 3.01
C THR A 436 -30.92 46.41 3.97
N PRO A 437 -30.97 47.60 4.60
CA PRO A 437 -32.13 48.00 5.40
C PRO A 437 -33.43 48.16 4.60
N SER A 438 -33.33 48.41 3.29
CA SER A 438 -34.47 48.78 2.44
C SER A 438 -34.90 47.68 1.46
N CYS A 439 -34.00 46.78 1.07
CA CYS A 439 -34.28 45.71 0.11
C CYS A 439 -33.34 44.50 0.30
N CYS A 440 -33.71 43.35 -0.27
CA CYS A 440 -32.83 42.20 -0.39
C CYS A 440 -32.60 41.90 -1.87
N TYR A 441 -31.35 41.94 -2.32
CA TYR A 441 -31.00 41.67 -3.71
C TYR A 441 -30.45 40.25 -3.87
N LEU A 442 -30.91 39.54 -4.88
CA LEU A 442 -30.30 38.31 -5.38
C LEU A 442 -29.58 38.62 -6.69
N TRP A 443 -28.27 38.75 -6.64
CA TRP A 443 -27.45 39.01 -7.82
C TRP A 443 -27.00 37.69 -8.43
N TYR A 444 -27.32 37.48 -9.70
CA TYR A 444 -27.00 36.27 -10.46
C TYR A 444 -25.87 36.57 -11.46
N GLY A 445 -24.68 36.04 -11.17
CA GLY A 445 -23.56 36.05 -12.10
C GLY A 445 -23.91 35.29 -13.39
N LYS A 446 -23.31 35.68 -14.52
CA LYS A 446 -23.57 35.03 -15.82
C LYS A 446 -23.26 33.52 -15.85
N GLY A 447 -22.33 33.06 -15.00
CA GLY A 447 -21.89 31.67 -14.90
C GLY A 447 -22.59 30.84 -13.82
N CYS A 448 -23.50 31.43 -13.03
CA CYS A 448 -24.12 30.72 -11.91
C CYS A 448 -25.03 29.57 -12.35
N SER A 449 -24.99 28.49 -11.57
CA SER A 449 -25.79 27.28 -11.74
C SER A 449 -27.23 27.44 -11.26
N GLY A 450 -28.11 26.49 -11.61
CA GLY A 450 -29.48 26.45 -11.11
C GLY A 450 -29.56 26.24 -9.60
N ASP A 451 -28.70 25.37 -9.07
CA ASP A 451 -28.67 25.00 -7.65
C ASP A 451 -28.22 26.18 -6.76
N GLU A 452 -27.23 26.96 -7.22
CA GLU A 452 -26.81 28.18 -6.52
C GLU A 452 -27.91 29.24 -6.49
N ARG A 453 -28.75 29.32 -7.53
CA ARG A 453 -29.90 30.25 -7.55
C ARG A 453 -30.96 29.83 -6.55
N GLU A 454 -31.24 28.53 -6.44
CA GLU A 454 -32.21 28.02 -5.47
C GLU A 454 -31.71 28.22 -4.05
N MET A 455 -30.43 27.92 -3.79
CA MET A 455 -29.75 28.26 -2.54
C MET A 455 -29.85 29.75 -2.22
N GLY A 456 -29.55 30.62 -3.19
CA GLY A 456 -29.61 32.06 -3.00
C GLY A 456 -30.99 32.54 -2.56
N LYS A 457 -32.07 31.93 -3.07
CA LYS A 457 -33.44 32.19 -2.60
C LYS A 457 -33.64 31.73 -1.16
N MET A 458 -33.24 30.50 -0.83
CA MET A 458 -33.35 29.97 0.54
C MET A 458 -32.62 30.87 1.55
N VAL A 459 -31.38 31.26 1.24
CA VAL A 459 -30.61 32.17 2.10
C VAL A 459 -31.30 33.52 2.22
N ALA A 460 -31.77 34.09 1.11
CA ALA A 460 -32.52 35.35 1.12
C ALA A 460 -33.78 35.27 1.99
N ASP A 461 -34.52 34.15 1.95
CA ASP A 461 -35.71 33.91 2.78
C ASP A 461 -35.38 33.83 4.27
N ILE A 462 -34.23 33.25 4.62
CA ILE A 462 -33.80 33.14 6.01
C ILE A 462 -33.31 34.49 6.55
N ILE A 463 -32.51 35.23 5.77
CA ILE A 463 -31.89 36.47 6.26
C ILE A 463 -32.79 37.70 6.12
N SER A 464 -33.82 37.65 5.28
CA SER A 464 -34.70 38.78 5.02
C SER A 464 -36.16 38.38 4.73
N LYS A 465 -37.08 38.98 5.49
CA LYS A 465 -38.53 38.90 5.24
C LYS A 465 -39.02 39.91 4.19
N MET A 466 -38.13 40.75 3.67
CA MET A 466 -38.46 41.80 2.71
C MET A 466 -38.62 41.25 1.29
N GLU A 467 -39.11 42.11 0.40
CA GLU A 467 -39.14 41.82 -1.03
C GLU A 467 -37.73 41.57 -1.58
N LYS A 468 -37.65 40.58 -2.47
CA LYS A 468 -36.43 40.02 -3.02
C LYS A 468 -36.31 40.43 -4.48
N LEU A 469 -35.35 41.30 -4.77
CA LEU A 469 -35.10 41.80 -6.11
C LEU A 469 -34.04 40.94 -6.78
N VAL A 470 -34.44 40.17 -7.79
CA VAL A 470 -33.51 39.40 -8.61
C VAL A 470 -32.85 40.32 -9.63
N ILE A 471 -31.52 40.31 -9.66
CA ILE A 471 -30.69 41.12 -10.53
C ILE A 471 -29.78 40.19 -11.34
N ALA A 472 -29.84 40.27 -12.66
CA ALA A 472 -28.86 39.62 -13.51
C ALA A 472 -27.60 40.49 -13.65
N GLU A 473 -26.42 39.86 -13.70
CA GLU A 473 -25.16 40.56 -13.96
C GLU A 473 -25.23 41.42 -15.23
N GLY A 474 -24.91 42.71 -15.10
CA GLY A 474 -25.01 43.73 -16.14
C GLY A 474 -26.31 44.51 -16.17
N GLN A 475 -27.30 44.13 -15.33
CA GLN A 475 -28.59 44.83 -15.17
C GLN A 475 -28.75 45.40 -13.76
N GLU A 476 -27.65 45.73 -13.09
CA GLU A 476 -27.70 46.19 -11.71
C GLU A 476 -28.17 47.65 -11.60
N PRO A 477 -29.14 47.95 -10.70
CA PRO A 477 -29.57 49.32 -10.43
C PRO A 477 -28.47 50.12 -9.70
N SER A 478 -28.55 51.45 -9.75
CA SER A 478 -27.57 52.34 -9.08
C SER A 478 -27.50 52.10 -7.57
N GLU A 479 -28.64 51.84 -6.94
CA GLU A 479 -28.79 51.64 -5.51
C GLU A 479 -28.04 50.39 -5.04
N PHE A 480 -27.97 49.35 -5.88
CA PHE A 480 -27.19 48.14 -5.62
C PHE A 480 -25.69 48.47 -5.52
N TRP A 481 -25.16 49.25 -6.46
CA TRP A 481 -23.76 49.66 -6.43
C TRP A 481 -23.44 50.61 -5.27
N VAL A 482 -24.36 51.51 -4.94
CA VAL A 482 -24.21 52.40 -3.77
C VAL A 482 -24.13 51.57 -2.48
N ALA A 483 -24.97 50.54 -2.33
CA ALA A 483 -24.95 49.65 -1.17
C ALA A 483 -23.64 48.85 -1.04
N LEU A 484 -22.91 48.60 -2.14
CA LEU A 484 -21.60 47.94 -2.17
C LEU A 484 -20.41 48.91 -2.06
N GLY A 485 -20.65 50.20 -1.79
CA GLY A 485 -19.59 51.21 -1.70
C GLY A 485 -19.06 51.69 -3.06
N GLY A 486 -19.84 51.51 -4.12
CA GLY A 486 -19.50 51.89 -5.49
C GLY A 486 -19.20 50.68 -6.39
N LYS A 487 -19.25 50.92 -7.70
CA LYS A 487 -18.90 49.91 -8.70
C LYS A 487 -17.39 49.77 -8.81
N SER A 488 -16.88 48.54 -8.77
CA SER A 488 -15.47 48.21 -8.90
C SER A 488 -15.28 46.95 -9.75
N HIS A 489 -14.03 46.63 -10.09
CA HIS A 489 -13.68 45.38 -10.75
C HIS A 489 -13.89 44.18 -9.80
N TYR A 490 -14.34 43.08 -10.36
CA TYR A 490 -14.62 41.82 -9.66
C TYR A 490 -14.30 40.63 -10.58
N ALA A 491 -14.25 39.42 -10.01
CA ALA A 491 -13.85 38.23 -10.76
C ALA A 491 -14.88 37.87 -11.85
N ASN A 492 -14.42 37.74 -13.10
CA ASN A 492 -15.28 37.46 -14.26
C ASN A 492 -14.67 36.51 -15.30
N SER A 493 -13.62 35.79 -14.92
CA SER A 493 -13.00 34.79 -15.80
C SER A 493 -13.89 33.55 -15.91
N LYS A 494 -14.09 33.04 -17.12
CA LYS A 494 -14.80 31.77 -17.43
C LYS A 494 -14.05 30.52 -16.91
N ARG A 495 -12.91 30.70 -16.25
CA ARG A 495 -11.88 29.67 -16.04
C ARG A 495 -11.61 29.47 -14.54
N LEU A 496 -12.68 29.23 -13.78
CA LEU A 496 -12.61 28.74 -12.39
C LEU A 496 -13.27 27.35 -12.25
N GLN A 497 -13.45 26.64 -13.36
CA GLN A 497 -13.85 25.22 -13.38
C GLN A 497 -12.66 24.29 -13.67
N GLU A 498 -11.42 24.77 -13.63
CA GLU A 498 -10.29 23.96 -14.04
C GLU A 498 -9.62 23.20 -12.90
N GLU A 499 -9.58 21.88 -13.15
CA GLU A 499 -8.58 20.91 -12.70
C GLU A 499 -8.31 20.94 -11.20
N ASN A 500 -9.03 20.08 -10.45
CA ASN A 500 -8.50 19.57 -9.19
C ASN A 500 -7.10 19.02 -9.49
N PRO A 501 -6.01 19.70 -9.09
CA PRO A 501 -4.67 19.18 -9.30
C PRO A 501 -4.63 17.90 -8.47
N SER A 502 -4.45 16.76 -9.13
CA SER A 502 -4.50 15.48 -8.45
C SER A 502 -3.16 15.24 -7.76
N PHE A 503 -3.10 15.59 -6.48
CA PHE A 503 -1.98 15.26 -5.62
C PHE A 503 -2.08 13.78 -5.20
N PRO A 504 -0.98 13.01 -5.26
CA PRO A 504 -0.96 11.64 -4.76
C PRO A 504 -1.07 11.65 -3.23
N ALA A 505 -1.78 10.67 -2.68
CA ALA A 505 -1.82 10.48 -1.23
C ALA A 505 -0.47 10.01 -0.70
N ARG A 506 -0.09 10.46 0.49
CA ARG A 506 1.20 10.15 1.14
C ARG A 506 0.95 9.66 2.56
N LEU A 507 1.52 8.50 2.91
CA LEU A 507 1.40 7.93 4.25
C LEU A 507 2.69 8.17 5.02
N PHE A 508 2.58 8.58 6.27
CA PHE A 508 3.70 8.76 7.19
C PHE A 508 3.44 8.00 8.48
N GLU A 509 4.38 7.17 8.89
CA GLU A 509 4.41 6.55 10.21
C GLU A 509 5.04 7.50 11.22
N CYS A 510 4.41 7.69 12.36
CA CYS A 510 4.83 8.57 13.45
C CYS A 510 5.12 7.73 14.68
N SER A 511 6.41 7.51 14.98
CA SER A 511 6.81 6.62 16.07
C SER A 511 7.95 7.21 16.89
N ASN A 512 7.95 6.93 18.20
CA ASN A 512 9.04 7.28 19.12
C ASN A 512 9.88 6.07 19.55
N LYS A 513 9.66 4.90 18.96
CA LYS A 513 10.36 3.63 19.25
C LYS A 513 11.90 3.69 19.17
N THR A 514 12.48 4.73 18.53
CA THR A 514 13.94 4.94 18.45
C THR A 514 14.50 5.80 19.59
N GLY A 515 13.67 6.15 20.60
CA GLY A 515 14.01 7.10 21.65
C GLY A 515 13.89 8.57 21.23
N ARG A 516 13.60 8.83 19.95
CA ARG A 516 13.23 10.15 19.40
C ARG A 516 12.00 9.98 18.52
N PHE A 517 11.11 10.96 18.55
CA PHE A 517 9.94 11.00 17.68
C PHE A 517 10.38 11.25 16.23
N LEU A 518 9.97 10.39 15.29
CA LEU A 518 10.30 10.48 13.87
C LEU A 518 9.07 10.18 13.00
N ALA A 519 8.83 11.05 12.02
CA ALA A 519 7.87 10.83 10.94
C ALA A 519 8.59 10.22 9.72
N THR A 520 8.17 9.04 9.26
CA THR A 520 8.78 8.34 8.12
C THR A 520 7.76 8.10 7.03
N GLU A 521 8.02 8.57 5.81
CA GLU A 521 7.15 8.33 4.66
C GLU A 521 7.18 6.85 4.23
N ILE A 522 5.99 6.27 4.03
CA ILE A 522 5.77 4.95 3.46
C ILE A 522 5.24 5.14 2.04
N VAL A 523 5.99 4.64 1.07
CA VAL A 523 5.63 4.66 -0.36
C VAL A 523 4.88 3.38 -0.73
N ASP A 524 3.96 3.47 -1.69
CA ASP A 524 3.14 2.34 -2.18
C ASP A 524 2.43 1.56 -1.05
N PHE A 525 1.90 2.30 -0.07
CA PHE A 525 1.32 1.76 1.15
C PHE A 525 0.09 0.85 0.93
N THR A 526 -0.06 -0.11 1.83
CA THR A 526 -1.16 -1.08 1.93
C THR A 526 -1.69 -1.11 3.36
N GLN A 527 -2.78 -1.85 3.61
CA GLN A 527 -3.34 -1.98 4.95
C GLN A 527 -2.36 -2.68 5.92
N ASP A 528 -1.52 -3.58 5.40
CA ASP A 528 -0.47 -4.27 6.17
C ASP A 528 0.60 -3.35 6.76
N ASP A 529 0.75 -2.14 6.20
CA ASP A 529 1.71 -1.15 6.70
C ASP A 529 1.19 -0.39 7.93
N LEU A 530 -0.10 -0.53 8.29
CA LEU A 530 -0.69 0.06 9.50
C LEU A 530 -0.45 -0.85 10.72
N GLU A 531 0.52 -0.49 11.54
CA GLU A 531 0.80 -1.15 12.82
C GLU A 531 -0.15 -0.69 13.92
N GLU A 532 -0.65 -1.66 14.70
CA GLU A 532 -1.62 -1.41 15.77
C GLU A 532 -1.01 -0.60 16.92
N ASP A 533 0.31 -0.61 17.05
CA ASP A 533 1.05 0.05 18.13
C ASP A 533 1.58 1.44 17.74
N ASP A 534 1.26 1.96 16.55
CA ASP A 534 1.77 3.25 16.06
C ASP A 534 0.65 4.21 15.60
N VAL A 535 1.05 5.45 15.29
CA VAL A 535 0.21 6.52 14.76
C VAL A 535 0.65 6.86 13.34
N TYR A 536 -0.31 7.15 12.45
CA TYR A 536 -0.03 7.43 11.04
C TYR A 536 -0.68 8.72 10.57
N LEU A 537 0.00 9.47 9.70
CA LEU A 537 -0.59 10.56 8.92
C LEU A 537 -0.81 10.10 7.48
N LEU A 538 -2.05 10.13 7.00
CA LEU A 538 -2.35 9.98 5.59
C LEU A 538 -2.74 11.35 5.02
N ASP A 539 -1.83 11.93 4.25
CA ASP A 539 -2.02 13.20 3.58
C ASP A 539 -2.65 13.00 2.20
N THR A 540 -3.82 13.60 1.99
CA THR A 540 -4.57 13.53 0.72
C THR A 540 -4.67 14.89 0.03
N TRP A 541 -3.78 15.83 0.38
CA TRP A 541 -3.78 17.25 0.02
C TRP A 541 -4.92 18.05 0.66
N ASP A 542 -6.16 17.67 0.37
CA ASP A 542 -7.35 18.38 0.82
C ASP A 542 -7.66 18.17 2.30
N GLN A 543 -7.21 17.03 2.86
CA GLN A 543 -7.38 16.65 4.26
C GLN A 543 -6.17 15.81 4.70
N VAL A 544 -5.83 15.91 5.98
CA VAL A 544 -4.83 15.04 6.61
C VAL A 544 -5.54 14.12 7.58
N PHE A 545 -5.49 12.82 7.33
CA PHE A 545 -6.00 11.82 8.27
C PHE A 545 -4.94 11.52 9.33
N PHE A 546 -5.35 11.51 10.59
CA PHE A 546 -4.58 11.16 11.76
C PHE A 546 -5.09 9.81 12.28
N TRP A 547 -4.49 8.72 11.80
CA TRP A 547 -4.90 7.36 12.15
C TRP A 547 -4.18 6.89 13.41
N ILE A 548 -4.93 6.35 14.38
CA ILE A 548 -4.43 5.92 15.69
C ILE A 548 -4.63 4.41 15.84
N GLY A 549 -3.53 3.68 15.97
CA GLY A 549 -3.52 2.26 16.30
C GLY A 549 -4.03 2.00 17.73
N LYS A 550 -4.64 0.83 17.95
CA LYS A 550 -5.25 0.45 19.24
C LYS A 550 -4.23 0.34 20.39
N GLY A 551 -2.99 -0.05 20.09
CA GLY A 551 -1.87 -0.15 21.02
C GLY A 551 -0.95 1.08 21.03
N ALA A 552 -1.23 2.12 20.23
CA ALA A 552 -0.40 3.31 20.15
C ALA A 552 -0.25 4.01 21.50
N ASN A 553 0.97 4.45 21.81
CA ASN A 553 1.26 5.07 23.11
C ASN A 553 0.84 6.55 23.17
N GLU A 554 0.51 7.06 24.36
CA GLU A 554 0.00 8.44 24.51
C GLU A 554 1.03 9.49 24.07
N SER A 555 2.31 9.27 24.37
CA SER A 555 3.39 10.18 23.96
C SER A 555 3.51 10.29 22.43
N GLU A 556 3.28 9.20 21.69
CA GLU A 556 3.24 9.18 20.23
C GLU A 556 2.02 9.92 19.70
N LYS A 557 0.85 9.73 20.32
CA LYS A 557 -0.37 10.46 19.94
C LYS A 557 -0.18 11.97 20.08
N GLU A 558 0.35 12.43 21.21
CA GLU A 558 0.61 13.84 21.46
C GLU A 558 1.65 14.42 20.48
N ALA A 559 2.79 13.75 20.33
CA ALA A 559 3.85 14.21 19.42
C ALA A 559 3.40 14.20 17.95
N ALA A 560 2.65 13.19 17.53
CA ALA A 560 2.12 13.10 16.17
C ALA A 560 1.04 14.15 15.91
N ALA A 561 0.23 14.52 16.90
CA ALA A 561 -0.73 15.62 16.78
C ALA A 561 -0.05 16.97 16.58
N VAL A 562 1.05 17.23 17.30
CA VAL A 562 1.90 18.42 17.08
C VAL A 562 2.52 18.38 15.69
N MET A 563 3.07 17.23 15.30
CA MET A 563 3.69 17.06 13.99
C MET A 563 2.69 17.24 12.85
N ALA A 564 1.45 16.78 12.96
CA ALA A 564 0.42 17.01 11.94
C ALA A 564 0.19 18.52 11.68
N GLN A 565 0.24 19.36 12.73
CA GLN A 565 0.15 20.81 12.59
C GLN A 565 1.43 21.42 12.01
N GLU A 566 2.59 20.92 12.41
CA GLU A 566 3.89 21.40 11.93
C GLU A 566 4.15 20.99 10.47
N TYR A 567 3.67 19.82 10.07
CA TYR A 567 3.64 19.33 8.70
C TYR A 567 2.92 20.31 7.78
N LEU A 568 1.73 20.76 8.17
CA LEU A 568 0.98 21.76 7.41
C LEU A 568 1.73 23.11 7.33
N ARG A 569 2.47 23.51 8.37
CA ARG A 569 3.26 24.76 8.38
C ARG A 569 4.54 24.70 7.55
N SER A 570 5.15 23.53 7.44
CA SER A 570 6.46 23.32 6.81
C SER A 570 6.35 22.81 5.37
N ASP A 571 5.15 22.52 4.88
CA ASP A 571 4.91 22.08 3.50
C ASP A 571 5.38 23.16 2.50
N PRO A 572 6.39 22.86 1.64
CA PRO A 572 6.97 23.84 0.72
C PRO A 572 6.03 24.22 -0.43
N SER A 573 4.90 23.52 -0.60
CA SER A 573 3.93 23.76 -1.67
C SER A 573 2.99 24.94 -1.43
N GLY A 574 3.10 25.62 -0.28
CA GLY A 574 2.24 26.76 0.06
C GLY A 574 0.81 26.35 0.39
N ARG A 575 0.62 25.13 0.92
CA ARG A 575 -0.66 24.60 1.35
C ARG A 575 -1.31 25.50 2.41
N ASP A 576 -2.64 25.50 2.42
CA ASP A 576 -3.41 26.21 3.42
C ASP A 576 -3.23 25.60 4.83
N LEU A 577 -2.85 26.43 5.80
CA LEU A 577 -2.68 26.04 7.20
C LEU A 577 -3.98 25.58 7.86
N ASP A 578 -5.11 26.01 7.31
CA ASP A 578 -6.45 25.68 7.79
C ASP A 578 -6.96 24.33 7.24
N THR A 579 -6.10 23.54 6.58
CA THR A 579 -6.47 22.20 6.05
C THR A 579 -7.08 21.30 7.14
N PRO A 580 -8.26 20.69 6.89
CA PRO A 580 -8.92 19.84 7.88
C PRO A 580 -8.09 18.63 8.30
N ILE A 581 -8.13 18.32 9.60
CA ILE A 581 -7.50 17.14 10.19
C ILE A 581 -8.61 16.16 10.61
N VAL A 582 -8.52 14.92 10.14
CA VAL A 582 -9.50 13.85 10.38
C VAL A 582 -8.88 12.79 11.27
N VAL A 583 -9.27 12.72 12.53
CA VAL A 583 -8.82 11.70 13.48
C VAL A 583 -9.62 10.41 13.26
N VAL A 584 -8.90 9.33 12.95
CA VAL A 584 -9.44 8.00 12.69
C VAL A 584 -8.80 7.02 13.67
N LYS A 585 -9.57 6.04 14.14
CA LYS A 585 -9.06 5.00 15.04
C LYS A 585 -9.20 3.64 14.39
N GLN A 586 -8.28 2.74 14.73
CA GLN A 586 -8.29 1.37 14.23
C GLN A 586 -9.66 0.69 14.41
N GLY A 587 -10.20 0.11 13.33
CA GLY A 587 -11.50 -0.57 13.29
C GLY A 587 -12.72 0.35 13.10
N CYS A 588 -12.50 1.67 13.14
CA CYS A 588 -13.50 2.72 12.93
C CYS A 588 -13.19 3.57 11.69
N GLU A 589 -12.45 3.01 10.72
CA GLU A 589 -12.03 3.73 9.53
C GLU A 589 -13.21 4.05 8.59
N PRO A 590 -13.43 5.32 8.21
CA PRO A 590 -14.48 5.67 7.28
C PRO A 590 -14.11 5.27 5.84
N PRO A 591 -15.09 5.11 4.93
CA PRO A 591 -14.83 4.83 3.51
C PRO A 591 -13.92 5.86 2.82
N THR A 592 -13.95 7.11 3.30
CA THR A 592 -13.08 8.19 2.81
C THR A 592 -11.60 7.99 3.15
N PHE A 593 -11.28 7.16 4.14
CA PHE A 593 -9.93 6.74 4.49
C PHE A 593 -9.57 5.43 3.79
N THR A 594 -10.39 4.39 3.95
CA THR A 594 -10.09 3.04 3.43
C THR A 594 -10.00 3.00 1.91
N GLY A 595 -10.67 3.92 1.21
CA GLY A 595 -10.61 4.04 -0.25
C GLY A 595 -9.25 4.39 -0.83
N TRP A 596 -8.30 4.86 -0.01
CA TRP A 596 -6.91 5.12 -0.43
C TRP A 596 -6.05 3.87 -0.45
N PHE A 597 -6.48 2.80 0.22
CA PHE A 597 -5.76 1.53 0.29
C PHE A 597 -6.30 0.56 -0.77
N LEU A 598 -5.40 -0.08 -1.51
CA LEU A 598 -5.79 -1.10 -2.46
C LEU A 598 -6.23 -2.36 -1.71
N ALA A 599 -7.44 -2.86 -2.01
CA ALA A 599 -8.00 -4.09 -1.46
C ALA A 599 -8.08 -4.14 0.08
N TRP A 600 -8.58 -3.06 0.70
CA TRP A 600 -8.84 -3.03 2.14
C TRP A 600 -9.74 -4.19 2.59
N ASP A 601 -9.29 -4.93 3.59
CA ASP A 601 -10.02 -6.01 4.25
C ASP A 601 -10.54 -5.55 5.63
N PRO A 602 -11.86 -5.36 5.80
CA PRO A 602 -12.46 -4.98 7.08
C PRO A 602 -12.27 -6.01 8.20
N LEU A 603 -11.96 -7.27 7.87
CA LEU A 603 -11.78 -8.36 8.82
C LEU A 603 -10.31 -8.62 9.16
N MET A 604 -9.38 -7.91 8.55
CA MET A 604 -7.94 -8.09 8.76
C MET A 604 -7.54 -8.09 10.24
N TRP A 605 -8.13 -7.20 11.04
CA TRP A 605 -7.84 -7.10 12.47
C TRP A 605 -8.40 -8.27 13.29
N ASN A 606 -9.40 -8.98 12.77
CA ASN A 606 -9.99 -10.16 13.41
C ASN A 606 -9.31 -11.47 12.97
N ASP A 607 -8.83 -11.51 11.72
CA ASP A 607 -8.31 -12.72 11.05
C ASP A 607 -6.78 -12.75 10.94
N LYS A 608 -6.05 -11.86 11.64
CA LYS A 608 -4.58 -11.89 11.69
C LYS A 608 -4.12 -13.22 12.26
N LYS A 609 -3.80 -14.16 11.37
CA LYS A 609 -3.22 -15.45 11.76
C LYS A 609 -1.92 -15.19 12.49
N SER A 610 -1.78 -15.78 13.68
CA SER A 610 -0.55 -15.66 14.43
C SER A 610 0.61 -16.27 13.64
N TYR A 611 1.83 -15.83 13.92
CA TYR A 611 3.03 -16.49 13.39
C TYR A 611 3.00 -18.01 13.67
N GLU A 612 2.47 -18.40 14.83
CA GLU A 612 2.31 -19.81 15.21
C GLU A 612 1.30 -20.56 14.33
N GLU A 613 0.19 -19.92 13.96
CA GLU A 613 -0.82 -20.49 13.06
C GLU A 613 -0.28 -20.65 11.64
N LEU A 614 0.44 -19.65 11.12
CA LEU A 614 1.11 -19.72 9.82
C LEU A 614 2.23 -20.78 9.81
N ARG A 615 2.93 -20.95 10.93
CA ARG A 615 3.92 -22.02 11.12
C ARG A 615 3.25 -23.39 11.14
N ALA A 616 2.11 -23.53 11.81
CA ALA A 616 1.36 -24.78 11.89
C ALA A 616 0.84 -25.25 10.52
N GLU A 617 0.41 -24.32 9.66
CA GLU A 617 0.00 -24.63 8.27
C GLU A 617 1.13 -25.17 7.40
N LEU A 618 2.39 -24.89 7.74
CA LEU A 618 3.57 -25.31 6.99
C LEU A 618 4.20 -26.61 7.50
N LYS A 619 3.77 -27.12 8.67
CA LYS A 619 4.22 -28.41 9.22
C LYS A 619 3.55 -29.57 8.51
N ASP A 620 4.03 -29.89 7.31
CA ASP A 620 3.80 -31.19 6.66
C ASP A 620 5.04 -32.08 6.87
N ASP A 621 5.23 -32.53 8.12
CA ASP A 621 6.44 -33.22 8.61
C ASP A 621 6.76 -34.51 7.81
N SER A 622 5.75 -35.15 7.23
CA SER A 622 5.89 -36.40 6.48
C SER A 622 6.65 -36.22 5.15
N SER A 623 6.40 -35.11 4.45
CA SER A 623 7.01 -34.81 3.14
C SER A 623 8.41 -34.20 3.27
N ILE A 624 8.65 -33.40 4.32
CA ILE A 624 9.94 -32.75 4.55
C ILE A 624 11.01 -33.79 4.91
N GLY A 625 10.67 -34.81 5.71
CA GLY A 625 11.61 -35.89 6.07
C GLY A 625 12.15 -36.67 4.85
N GLN A 626 11.33 -36.89 3.83
CA GLN A 626 11.74 -37.57 2.58
C GLN A 626 12.66 -36.68 1.72
N LEU A 627 12.44 -35.37 1.70
CA LEU A 627 13.32 -34.43 0.99
C LEU A 627 14.66 -34.26 1.70
N VAL A 628 14.65 -34.22 3.04
CA VAL A 628 15.87 -34.16 3.86
C VAL A 628 16.75 -35.38 3.61
N SER A 629 16.18 -36.59 3.56
CA SER A 629 16.96 -37.80 3.27
C SER A 629 17.52 -37.80 1.84
N GLY A 630 16.77 -37.30 0.85
CA GLY A 630 17.25 -37.12 -0.52
C GLY A 630 18.38 -36.10 -0.65
N LEU A 631 18.33 -34.99 0.09
CA LEU A 631 19.34 -33.93 0.07
C LEU A 631 20.63 -34.27 0.85
N THR A 632 20.54 -35.16 1.84
CA THR A 632 21.67 -35.53 2.73
C THR A 632 22.33 -36.86 2.38
N SER A 633 21.72 -37.65 1.50
CA SER A 633 22.32 -38.88 0.96
C SER A 633 23.53 -38.54 0.11
N LYS A 634 24.70 -39.09 0.49
CA LYS A 634 25.98 -38.86 -0.18
C LYS A 634 25.82 -39.07 -1.70
N ASN A 635 26.33 -38.12 -2.49
CA ASN A 635 26.59 -38.30 -3.92
C ASN A 635 27.44 -39.57 -4.11
N GLU A 636 26.79 -40.71 -4.39
CA GLU A 636 27.50 -41.83 -4.99
C GLU A 636 27.87 -41.40 -6.40
N VAL A 637 29.17 -41.24 -6.62
CA VAL A 637 29.74 -41.00 -7.93
C VAL A 637 29.35 -42.16 -8.83
N PHE A 638 28.50 -41.87 -9.82
CA PHE A 638 28.10 -42.81 -10.85
C PHE A 638 29.35 -43.27 -11.62
N THR A 639 29.77 -44.51 -11.43
CA THR A 639 30.77 -45.16 -12.29
C THR A 639 30.07 -46.24 -13.10
N ALA A 640 30.63 -46.56 -14.27
CA ALA A 640 30.01 -47.38 -15.32
C ALA A 640 29.72 -48.85 -14.95
N THR A 641 29.73 -49.20 -13.66
CA THR A 641 29.56 -50.57 -13.16
C THR A 641 28.53 -50.71 -12.03
N THR A 642 27.79 -49.65 -11.67
CA THR A 642 26.78 -49.76 -10.60
C THR A 642 25.46 -50.33 -11.11
N THR A 643 25.17 -51.58 -10.75
CA THR A 643 23.89 -52.26 -11.03
C THR A 643 22.80 -51.72 -10.10
N LEU A 644 21.80 -51.03 -10.64
CA LEU A 644 20.62 -50.56 -9.91
C LEU A 644 19.73 -51.75 -9.57
N ILE A 645 19.59 -52.08 -8.28
CA ILE A 645 18.50 -52.93 -7.80
C ILE A 645 17.33 -51.99 -7.45
N PRO A 646 16.16 -52.10 -8.10
CA PRO A 646 15.02 -51.25 -7.78
C PRO A 646 14.43 -51.63 -6.42
N THR A 647 13.99 -50.60 -5.70
CA THR A 647 13.15 -50.66 -4.51
C THR A 647 12.03 -51.69 -4.64
N LYS A 648 11.86 -52.49 -3.58
CA LYS A 648 10.95 -53.64 -3.50
C LYS A 648 9.51 -53.21 -3.81
N LEU A 649 8.98 -53.61 -4.97
CA LEU A 649 7.56 -53.45 -5.31
C LEU A 649 6.69 -54.30 -4.37
N GLU A 650 5.50 -53.80 -4.03
CA GLU A 650 4.53 -54.54 -3.21
C GLU A 650 4.00 -55.74 -3.99
N THR A 651 4.05 -56.93 -3.38
CA THR A 651 3.76 -58.20 -4.05
C THR A 651 2.39 -58.76 -3.67
N PHE A 652 1.61 -59.23 -4.64
CA PHE A 652 0.29 -59.84 -4.45
C PHE A 652 0.28 -61.31 -4.91
N PRO A 653 -0.58 -62.16 -4.31
CA PRO A 653 -0.81 -63.53 -4.77
C PRO A 653 -1.25 -63.58 -6.25
N LEU A 654 -0.86 -64.64 -6.96
CA LEU A 654 -1.11 -64.81 -8.40
C LEU A 654 -2.61 -64.75 -8.76
N ASP A 655 -3.47 -65.34 -7.94
CA ASP A 655 -4.92 -65.40 -8.12
C ASP A 655 -5.59 -64.02 -8.09
N VAL A 656 -4.98 -63.03 -7.44
CA VAL A 656 -5.47 -61.64 -7.39
C VAL A 656 -5.13 -60.87 -8.67
N LEU A 657 -4.05 -61.25 -9.36
CA LEU A 657 -3.53 -60.55 -10.53
C LEU A 657 -3.94 -61.19 -11.86
N MET A 658 -4.20 -62.50 -11.86
CA MET A 658 -4.49 -63.30 -13.05
C MET A 658 -5.93 -63.13 -13.52
N ASN A 659 -6.11 -62.73 -14.79
CA ASN A 659 -7.39 -62.48 -15.45
C ASN A 659 -8.28 -61.42 -14.76
N THR A 660 -7.70 -60.59 -13.91
CA THR A 660 -8.39 -59.47 -13.24
C THR A 660 -8.49 -58.26 -14.17
N SER A 661 -9.68 -57.65 -14.22
CA SER A 661 -9.94 -56.42 -14.97
C SER A 661 -9.18 -55.24 -14.35
N ALA A 662 -8.90 -54.18 -15.12
CA ALA A 662 -8.17 -53.02 -14.59
C ALA A 662 -8.91 -52.30 -13.45
N GLU A 663 -10.24 -52.46 -13.36
CA GLU A 663 -11.10 -51.84 -12.35
C GLU A 663 -11.09 -52.60 -11.02
N ASP A 664 -10.74 -53.90 -11.05
CA ASP A 664 -10.75 -54.81 -9.89
C ASP A 664 -9.34 -55.06 -9.31
N LEU A 665 -8.30 -54.40 -9.83
CA LEU A 665 -6.92 -54.54 -9.33
C LEU A 665 -6.70 -53.79 -8.01
N PRO A 666 -5.84 -54.31 -7.10
CA PRO A 666 -5.46 -53.60 -5.89
C PRO A 666 -4.86 -52.20 -6.19
N ARG A 667 -5.14 -51.24 -5.30
CA ARG A 667 -4.60 -49.87 -5.42
C ARG A 667 -3.08 -49.90 -5.53
N GLY A 668 -2.53 -49.29 -6.58
CA GLY A 668 -1.08 -49.19 -6.81
C GLY A 668 -0.50 -50.23 -7.77
N VAL A 669 -1.29 -51.20 -8.24
CA VAL A 669 -0.88 -52.14 -9.30
C VAL A 669 -1.06 -51.51 -10.67
N ASP A 670 0.00 -51.47 -11.47
CA ASP A 670 -0.06 -51.05 -12.87
C ASP A 670 -0.67 -52.19 -13.72
N PRO A 671 -1.83 -52.00 -14.36
CA PRO A 671 -2.49 -53.03 -15.18
C PRO A 671 -1.60 -53.53 -16.34
N SER A 672 -0.70 -52.68 -16.84
CA SER A 672 0.21 -53.02 -17.93
C SER A 672 1.44 -53.79 -17.47
N ARG A 673 1.68 -53.92 -16.16
CA ARG A 673 2.87 -54.54 -15.56
C ARG A 673 2.55 -55.42 -14.35
N LYS A 674 1.43 -56.16 -14.39
CA LYS A 674 0.96 -57.05 -13.30
C LYS A 674 2.05 -58.03 -12.82
N GLU A 675 2.89 -58.54 -13.72
CA GLU A 675 3.99 -59.46 -13.43
C GLU A 675 5.05 -58.89 -12.49
N GLN A 676 5.17 -57.56 -12.41
CA GLN A 676 6.14 -56.91 -11.53
C GLN A 676 5.72 -56.94 -10.06
N HIS A 677 4.45 -57.24 -9.80
CA HIS A 677 3.86 -57.35 -8.47
C HIS A 677 3.70 -58.80 -8.01
N LEU A 678 4.23 -59.80 -8.72
CA LEU A 678 4.32 -61.17 -8.19
C LEU A 678 5.44 -61.27 -7.14
N SER A 679 5.46 -62.30 -6.30
CA SER A 679 6.69 -62.67 -5.58
C SER A 679 7.70 -63.30 -6.56
N ASP A 680 8.98 -63.41 -6.19
CA ASP A 680 9.97 -64.10 -7.05
C ASP A 680 9.64 -65.59 -7.22
N GLN A 681 9.04 -66.20 -6.19
CA GLN A 681 8.61 -67.59 -6.21
C GLN A 681 7.41 -67.79 -7.16
N ASP A 682 6.42 -66.90 -7.09
CA ASP A 682 5.25 -66.95 -7.98
C ASP A 682 5.64 -66.62 -9.42
N PHE A 683 6.53 -65.65 -9.63
CA PHE A 683 7.04 -65.30 -10.96
C PHE A 683 7.73 -66.50 -11.62
N GLN A 684 8.60 -67.18 -10.88
CA GLN A 684 9.28 -68.39 -11.35
C GLN A 684 8.29 -69.53 -11.62
N ALA A 685 7.26 -69.70 -10.79
CA ALA A 685 6.22 -70.71 -10.99
C ALA A 685 5.36 -70.44 -12.24
N VAL A 686 5.05 -69.17 -12.52
CA VAL A 686 4.19 -68.77 -13.64
C VAL A 686 4.92 -68.81 -14.98
N PHE A 687 6.13 -68.25 -15.03
CA PHE A 687 6.90 -68.07 -16.26
C PHE A 687 7.98 -69.13 -16.47
N GLY A 688 8.26 -69.97 -15.47
CA GLY A 688 9.32 -70.99 -15.53
C GLY A 688 10.74 -70.43 -15.61
N MET A 689 10.91 -69.13 -15.40
CA MET A 689 12.17 -68.41 -15.54
C MET A 689 12.25 -67.21 -14.58
N SER A 690 13.46 -66.74 -14.31
CA SER A 690 13.67 -65.62 -13.40
C SER A 690 13.24 -64.29 -14.03
N ARG A 691 12.96 -63.27 -13.20
CA ARG A 691 12.65 -61.91 -13.66
C ARG A 691 13.72 -61.32 -14.58
N SER A 692 14.99 -61.59 -14.27
CA SER A 692 16.13 -61.16 -15.08
C SER A 692 16.10 -61.81 -16.47
N ALA A 693 15.83 -63.12 -16.53
CA ALA A 693 15.67 -63.83 -17.79
C ALA A 693 14.46 -63.32 -18.60
N PHE A 694 13.32 -63.07 -17.94
CA PHE A 694 12.15 -62.51 -18.59
C PHE A 694 12.39 -61.11 -19.15
N GLY A 695 13.04 -60.22 -18.37
CA GLY A 695 13.39 -58.86 -18.79
C GLY A 695 14.36 -58.81 -19.98
N SER A 696 15.16 -59.87 -20.17
CA SER A 696 16.07 -60.00 -21.32
C SER A 696 15.38 -60.44 -22.63
N LEU A 697 14.12 -60.90 -22.57
CA LEU A 697 13.38 -61.30 -23.76
C LEU A 697 12.93 -60.08 -24.58
N PRO A 698 12.77 -60.20 -25.91
CA PRO A 698 12.13 -59.15 -26.71
C PRO A 698 10.70 -58.85 -26.23
N VAL A 699 10.30 -57.58 -26.27
CA VAL A 699 9.02 -57.08 -25.73
C VAL A 699 7.80 -57.85 -26.25
N TRP A 700 7.76 -58.20 -27.54
CA TRP A 700 6.66 -58.98 -28.12
C TRP A 700 6.53 -60.38 -27.50
N LYS A 701 7.65 -60.99 -27.11
CA LYS A 701 7.70 -62.31 -26.48
C LYS A 701 7.28 -62.24 -25.01
N GLN A 702 7.68 -61.18 -24.31
CA GLN A 702 7.19 -60.88 -22.96
C GLN A 702 5.66 -60.69 -22.95
N GLN A 703 5.12 -59.93 -23.90
CA GLN A 703 3.67 -59.70 -24.03
C GLN A 703 2.90 -60.98 -24.35
N ASN A 704 3.41 -61.86 -25.23
CA ASN A 704 2.76 -63.14 -25.52
C ASN A 704 2.73 -64.07 -24.29
N LEU A 705 3.83 -64.15 -23.54
CA LEU A 705 3.88 -64.92 -22.29
C LEU A 705 2.91 -64.35 -21.24
N LYS A 706 2.79 -63.03 -21.13
CA LYS A 706 1.80 -62.39 -20.24
C LYS A 706 0.36 -62.72 -20.64
N LYS A 707 0.06 -62.73 -21.95
CA LYS A 707 -1.26 -63.11 -22.48
C LYS A 707 -1.60 -64.56 -22.18
N GLU A 708 -0.66 -65.48 -22.41
CA GLU A 708 -0.85 -66.91 -22.12
C GLU A 708 -1.08 -67.20 -20.63
N LYS A 709 -0.54 -66.36 -19.75
CA LYS A 709 -0.63 -66.51 -18.29
C LYS A 709 -1.69 -65.62 -17.64
N GLY A 710 -2.53 -64.93 -18.42
CA GLY A 710 -3.61 -64.09 -17.89
C GLY A 710 -3.14 -62.82 -17.17
N LEU A 711 -1.90 -62.38 -17.41
CA LEU A 711 -1.28 -61.20 -16.79
C LEU A 711 -1.10 -60.05 -17.78
N PHE A 712 -1.83 -60.09 -18.89
CA PHE A 712 -1.86 -59.02 -19.90
C PHE A 712 -2.91 -57.95 -19.56
#